data_AF-A0A0G0RGS7-F1
#
_entry.id   AF-A0A0G0RGS7-F1
#
_cell.length_a   1.000
_cell.length_b   1.000
_cell.length_c   1.000
_cell.angle_alpha   90.00
_cell.angle_beta   90.00
_cell.angle_gamma   90.00
#
_symmetry.space_group_name_H-M   'P 1'
#
loop_
_entity.id
_entity.type
_entity.pdbx_description
1 polymer ?
#
loop_
_entity_poly.entity_id
_entity_poly.type
_entity_poly.pdbx_seq_one_letter_code
_entity_poly.pdbx_strand_id
1 'polypeptide(L)'
;MDMEGIKLNQEIPENKSTGTLEQVYQALNPNREKQILAKFTPEQQEEIRQKQQILSSLAYFVGKDFRIPVELNEPGGGWYWNFKDNEIRIDPKDLLEKSMDYLRFVISHEGGHRRISRTDFIPLEEWQQPGFSFMTNAIEDPRDNNFVAESYPKFREQMSLAYEQDLDFEAKAKEKADQKLGYKPRFMQAGFEYIKQWFRETKGQDFEISPDLPEEVRVVVEATLESAQDSWLRYPSRQEADKSEELIRKYAELSYKINRDFVWPEFKKLIDADMEDQKMEELLKDMQKNKDGGEEKNDGKIKLPQELKDKLTPEEQQTLEEAIKKAIEQAKKEQQEAKEKAEKDIKKQGEATTEKGEKTEGTPEPDADGTPQDIEGEKSGGGKPINLDSLSEELKQKIKDYIYSLPEEEQREIKEQAEKVFKEFEDALSEELQGKLSDNPDKKAERESKDKPKEELEKEEKTEKGRPEVDEEELRKYKDRVAKELKKDENLYEHMRQEVLPLIDKLENELREIFVARRAQGWKSGFTTGKRIDIKRRIQEKAKSVHAMESKAWQKRELPKEKDYAISMLVDLSGSMSNGNKIRETFKAVIVLSEVLNRLSINLEVLGFNDRIYEYQDFGEQMSKLIREHMGGMLAEVNDTSDTGKARWNDDGWALEQASDRLARQKADQKFLIVMSDGTPEESSMHPRAKYELGKMIKKVLEESDVRLVGLGIGQGTEHVSRYYPNSIANVKVEEMAEKLADLIREVIANYENF
;
A
#
# COMPACT_ATOMS: atom_id res chain seq x y z
N MET A 1 -29.96 19.22 -56.02
CA MET A 1 -29.95 17.81 -56.47
C MET A 1 -28.56 17.29 -56.19
N ASP A 2 -28.45 16.51 -55.12
CA ASP A 2 -28.12 15.08 -55.19
C ASP A 2 -26.83 14.68 -55.93
N MET A 3 -26.04 13.70 -55.51
CA MET A 3 -25.83 12.91 -54.27
C MET A 3 -24.97 11.71 -54.74
N GLU A 4 -24.23 11.09 -53.82
CA GLU A 4 -23.46 9.85 -54.05
C GLU A 4 -22.28 9.91 -55.06
N GLY A 5 -21.15 9.26 -54.82
CA GLY A 5 -20.72 8.58 -53.60
C GLY A 5 -19.44 7.78 -53.82
N ILE A 6 -18.48 7.87 -52.91
CA ILE A 6 -17.37 6.90 -52.79
C ILE A 6 -17.17 6.63 -51.29
N LYS A 7 -17.51 5.42 -50.84
CA LYS A 7 -17.21 4.93 -49.49
C LYS A 7 -15.76 4.46 -49.45
N LEU A 8 -14.98 4.89 -48.47
CA LEU A 8 -13.73 4.20 -48.11
C LEU A 8 -14.07 3.06 -47.13
N ASN A 9 -13.60 1.85 -47.45
CA ASN A 9 -13.58 0.76 -46.47
C ASN A 9 -12.51 1.06 -45.41
N GLN A 10 -12.95 1.23 -44.17
CA GLN A 10 -12.12 0.99 -42.98
C GLN A 10 -12.69 -0.25 -42.30
N GLU A 11 -12.06 -1.40 -42.53
CA GLU A 11 -12.31 -2.59 -41.71
C GLU A 11 -11.59 -2.38 -40.37
N ILE A 12 -12.37 -1.99 -39.36
CA ILE A 12 -11.95 -1.98 -37.96
C ILE A 12 -11.89 -3.45 -37.52
N PRO A 13 -10.80 -3.94 -36.91
CA PRO A 13 -10.74 -5.31 -36.40
C PRO A 13 -11.80 -5.54 -35.31
N GLU A 14 -12.68 -6.51 -35.55
CA GLU A 14 -13.83 -6.82 -34.70
C GLU A 14 -13.44 -7.26 -33.27
N ASN A 15 -14.04 -6.58 -32.29
CA ASN A 15 -14.06 -6.96 -30.88
C ASN A 15 -15.09 -8.14 -30.70
N LYS A 16 -14.72 -9.28 -30.05
CA LYS A 16 -15.56 -10.51 -29.89
C LYS A 16 -15.68 -11.17 -28.47
N SER A 17 -16.32 -10.61 -27.42
CA SER A 17 -16.92 -11.47 -26.34
C SER A 17 -16.64 -11.36 -24.80
N THR A 18 -16.71 -10.22 -24.07
CA THR A 18 -16.74 -10.18 -22.57
C THR A 18 -18.17 -10.16 -22.02
N GLY A 19 -18.45 -10.90 -20.95
CA GLY A 19 -19.80 -11.12 -20.43
C GLY A 19 -20.23 -10.20 -19.28
N THR A 20 -21.12 -10.74 -18.44
CA THR A 20 -21.91 -10.05 -17.41
C THR A 20 -21.08 -9.54 -16.24
N LEU A 21 -21.63 -8.60 -15.47
CA LEU A 21 -20.91 -7.86 -14.41
C LEU A 21 -20.46 -8.64 -13.16
N GLU A 22 -20.78 -9.92 -13.05
CA GLU A 22 -20.05 -10.83 -12.15
C GLU A 22 -18.60 -11.07 -12.62
N GLN A 23 -18.27 -10.70 -13.87
CA GLN A 23 -16.97 -10.85 -14.51
C GLN A 23 -16.10 -9.57 -14.46
N VAL A 24 -16.55 -8.49 -13.82
CA VAL A 24 -15.71 -7.29 -13.60
C VAL A 24 -14.89 -7.39 -12.30
N TYR A 25 -15.28 -8.28 -11.38
CA TYR A 25 -14.39 -8.85 -10.34
C TYR A 25 -13.48 -9.93 -10.93
N GLN A 26 -12.84 -9.68 -12.07
CA GLN A 26 -12.41 -10.78 -12.95
C GLN A 26 -11.36 -11.69 -12.29
N ALA A 27 -11.83 -12.91 -11.97
CA ALA A 27 -11.04 -14.05 -11.49
C ALA A 27 -10.30 -13.86 -10.16
N LEU A 28 -11.02 -13.55 -9.06
CA LEU A 28 -10.69 -14.24 -7.81
C LEU A 28 -10.92 -15.75 -8.06
N ASN A 29 -9.94 -16.62 -7.84
CA ASN A 29 -10.09 -18.06 -7.95
C ASN A 29 -11.12 -18.55 -6.90
N PRO A 30 -12.38 -18.87 -7.28
CA PRO A 30 -13.46 -19.01 -6.31
C PRO A 30 -13.34 -20.29 -5.49
N ASN A 31 -12.53 -21.24 -5.96
CA ASN A 31 -12.25 -22.49 -5.27
C ASN A 31 -11.16 -22.27 -4.22
N ARG A 32 -10.08 -21.55 -4.56
CA ARG A 32 -9.00 -21.19 -3.63
C ARG A 32 -9.50 -20.29 -2.50
N GLU A 33 -10.25 -19.24 -2.82
CA GLU A 33 -10.92 -18.36 -1.84
C GLU A 33 -11.76 -19.17 -0.84
N LYS A 34 -12.60 -20.11 -1.32
CA LYS A 34 -13.41 -20.98 -0.45
C LYS A 34 -12.56 -21.93 0.40
N GLN A 35 -11.50 -22.51 -0.17
CA GLN A 35 -10.60 -23.43 0.54
C GLN A 35 -9.82 -22.73 1.66
N ILE A 36 -9.35 -21.50 1.42
CA ILE A 36 -8.66 -20.68 2.42
C ILE A 36 -9.65 -20.23 3.50
N LEU A 37 -10.79 -19.66 3.12
CA LEU A 37 -11.82 -19.21 4.08
C LEU A 37 -12.36 -20.34 4.96
N ALA A 38 -12.44 -21.57 4.44
CA ALA A 38 -12.87 -22.74 5.21
C ALA A 38 -11.97 -23.08 6.42
N LYS A 39 -10.76 -22.50 6.49
CA LYS A 39 -9.83 -22.62 7.64
C LYS A 39 -10.19 -21.70 8.82
N PHE A 40 -11.17 -20.80 8.64
CA PHE A 40 -11.55 -19.75 9.61
C PHE A 40 -13.02 -19.88 10.05
N THR A 41 -13.37 -19.31 11.21
CA THR A 41 -14.78 -19.30 11.69
C THR A 41 -15.67 -18.40 10.82
N PRO A 42 -17.00 -18.58 10.81
CA PRO A 42 -17.90 -17.74 10.01
C PRO A 42 -17.76 -16.24 10.26
N GLU A 43 -17.50 -15.84 11.50
CA GLU A 43 -17.29 -14.45 11.90
C GLU A 43 -15.97 -13.90 11.33
N GLN A 44 -14.89 -14.69 11.40
CA GLN A 44 -13.59 -14.38 10.81
C GLN A 44 -13.67 -14.29 9.28
N GLN A 45 -14.45 -15.16 8.63
CA GLN A 45 -14.64 -15.13 7.17
C GLN A 45 -15.30 -13.83 6.71
N GLU A 46 -16.27 -13.31 7.48
CA GLU A 46 -16.92 -12.03 7.17
C GLU A 46 -15.95 -10.85 7.37
N GLU A 47 -15.18 -10.84 8.47
CA GLU A 47 -14.17 -9.81 8.73
C GLU A 47 -13.05 -9.81 7.67
N ILE A 48 -12.55 -10.98 7.28
CA ILE A 48 -11.58 -11.16 6.20
C ILE A 48 -12.12 -10.57 4.90
N ARG A 49 -13.35 -10.91 4.50
CA ARG A 49 -13.97 -10.40 3.26
C ARG A 49 -14.19 -8.89 3.29
N GLN A 50 -14.66 -8.36 4.43
CA GLN A 50 -14.86 -6.91 4.59
C GLN A 50 -13.54 -6.15 4.44
N LYS A 51 -12.47 -6.63 5.11
CA LYS A 51 -11.15 -6.00 5.03
C LYS A 51 -10.54 -6.18 3.65
N GLN A 52 -10.60 -7.36 3.04
CA GLN A 52 -10.20 -7.62 1.65
C GLN A 52 -10.85 -6.59 0.71
N GLN A 53 -12.17 -6.46 0.71
CA GLN A 53 -12.90 -5.53 -0.17
C GLN A 53 -12.48 -4.06 -0.01
N ILE A 54 -12.26 -3.60 1.24
CA ILE A 54 -11.76 -2.26 1.54
C ILE A 54 -10.35 -2.05 0.98
N LEU A 55 -9.48 -3.03 1.15
CA LEU A 55 -8.07 -2.96 0.76
C LEU A 55 -7.89 -3.11 -0.77
N SER A 56 -8.68 -3.96 -1.44
CA SER A 56 -8.70 -4.06 -2.91
C SER A 56 -8.98 -2.71 -3.57
N SER A 57 -9.95 -1.95 -3.03
CA SER A 57 -10.28 -0.60 -3.51
C SER A 57 -9.08 0.36 -3.44
N LEU A 58 -8.16 0.13 -2.49
CA LEU A 58 -6.94 0.92 -2.32
C LEU A 58 -5.84 0.50 -3.30
N ALA A 59 -5.63 -0.81 -3.49
CA ALA A 59 -4.75 -1.35 -4.53
C ALA A 59 -5.12 -0.82 -5.92
N TYR A 60 -6.42 -0.80 -6.26
CA TYR A 60 -6.90 -0.31 -7.56
C TYR A 60 -6.56 1.17 -7.77
N PHE A 61 -6.72 1.98 -6.72
CA PHE A 61 -6.46 3.42 -6.75
C PHE A 61 -4.97 3.77 -6.80
N VAL A 62 -4.12 3.02 -6.08
CA VAL A 62 -2.67 3.24 -6.09
C VAL A 62 -2.03 2.66 -7.36
N GLY A 63 -2.38 1.43 -7.73
CA GLY A 63 -1.90 0.73 -8.94
C GLY A 63 -2.45 1.25 -10.26
N LYS A 64 -3.55 2.01 -10.23
CA LYS A 64 -4.29 2.48 -11.42
C LYS A 64 -4.71 1.31 -12.34
N ASP A 65 -4.96 0.15 -11.74
CA ASP A 65 -5.49 -1.04 -12.42
C ASP A 65 -6.72 -1.51 -11.65
N PHE A 66 -7.91 -1.22 -12.17
CA PHE A 66 -9.19 -1.62 -11.56
C PHE A 66 -9.54 -3.09 -11.82
N ARG A 67 -8.64 -3.87 -12.42
CA ARG A 67 -8.84 -5.28 -12.78
C ARG A 67 -7.80 -6.23 -12.19
N ILE A 68 -6.87 -5.71 -11.38
CA ILE A 68 -5.91 -6.55 -10.65
C ILE A 68 -6.67 -7.42 -9.64
N PRO A 69 -6.57 -8.76 -9.67
CA PRO A 69 -7.14 -9.59 -8.62
C PRO A 69 -6.46 -9.29 -7.29
N VAL A 70 -7.21 -9.33 -6.18
CA VAL A 70 -6.69 -9.17 -4.82
C VAL A 70 -7.19 -10.35 -4.00
N GLU A 71 -6.49 -11.46 -4.11
CA GLU A 71 -6.89 -12.77 -3.61
C GLU A 71 -6.26 -13.07 -2.25
N LEU A 72 -6.97 -13.85 -1.44
CA LEU A 72 -6.38 -14.44 -0.24
C LEU A 72 -5.20 -15.35 -0.59
N ASN A 73 -4.17 -15.27 0.26
CA ASN A 73 -3.05 -16.19 0.28
C ASN A 73 -3.29 -17.30 1.31
N GLU A 74 -2.39 -18.28 1.36
CA GLU A 74 -2.37 -19.22 2.47
C GLU A 74 -2.13 -18.48 3.81
N PRO A 75 -2.76 -18.88 4.92
CA PRO A 75 -2.59 -18.20 6.21
C PRO A 75 -1.13 -18.24 6.68
N GLY A 76 -0.53 -17.08 6.94
CA GLY A 76 0.90 -16.96 7.23
C GLY A 76 1.81 -16.92 6.00
N GLY A 77 1.25 -16.88 4.79
CA GLY A 77 1.98 -16.74 3.52
C GLY A 77 2.24 -15.30 3.09
N GLY A 78 1.93 -14.31 3.93
CA GLY A 78 2.24 -12.90 3.69
C GLY A 78 1.56 -12.28 2.47
N TRP A 79 2.03 -11.07 2.12
CA TRP A 79 1.51 -10.26 1.02
C TRP A 79 2.56 -10.10 -0.07
N TYR A 80 2.12 -10.04 -1.33
CA TYR A 80 2.97 -9.67 -2.46
C TYR A 80 2.13 -9.39 -3.72
N TRP A 81 2.64 -8.53 -4.60
CA TRP A 81 2.21 -8.43 -5.98
C TRP A 81 2.95 -9.43 -6.87
N ASN A 82 2.20 -10.33 -7.49
CA ASN A 82 2.69 -11.23 -8.53
C ASN A 82 2.74 -10.49 -9.87
N PHE A 83 3.95 -10.16 -10.33
CA PHE A 83 4.18 -9.46 -11.60
C PHE A 83 3.63 -10.21 -12.82
N LYS A 84 3.77 -11.54 -12.85
CA LYS A 84 3.49 -12.38 -14.04
C LYS A 84 2.00 -12.53 -14.29
N ASP A 85 1.26 -12.92 -13.26
CA ASP A 85 -0.19 -13.10 -13.33
C ASP A 85 -0.95 -11.79 -13.07
N ASN A 86 -0.24 -10.73 -12.67
CA ASN A 86 -0.76 -9.40 -12.37
C ASN A 86 -1.89 -9.46 -11.33
N GLU A 87 -1.59 -10.02 -10.17
CA GLU A 87 -2.48 -10.20 -9.01
C GLU A 87 -1.78 -9.78 -7.71
N ILE A 88 -2.54 -9.39 -6.69
CA ILE A 88 -2.02 -9.17 -5.34
C ILE A 88 -2.52 -10.28 -4.43
N ARG A 89 -1.60 -10.84 -3.65
CA ARG A 89 -1.86 -11.82 -2.60
C ARG A 89 -1.88 -11.12 -1.26
N ILE A 90 -2.87 -11.43 -0.42
CA ILE A 90 -3.04 -10.83 0.90
C ILE A 90 -3.18 -11.91 1.98
N ASP A 91 -2.52 -11.75 3.13
CA ASP A 91 -2.54 -12.78 4.18
C ASP A 91 -3.82 -12.69 5.03
N PRO A 92 -4.70 -13.72 5.03
CA PRO A 92 -5.92 -13.73 5.83
C PRO A 92 -5.66 -13.71 7.35
N LYS A 93 -4.48 -14.12 7.80
CA LYS A 93 -4.07 -14.03 9.21
C LYS A 93 -3.79 -12.58 9.60
N ASP A 94 -3.03 -11.85 8.79
CA ASP A 94 -2.78 -10.42 9.01
C ASP A 94 -4.07 -9.61 8.96
N LEU A 95 -5.01 -9.97 8.07
CA LEU A 95 -6.33 -9.33 8.02
C LEU A 95 -7.03 -9.40 9.38
N LEU A 96 -6.87 -10.46 10.17
CA LEU A 96 -7.45 -10.58 11.51
C LEU A 96 -6.57 -9.95 12.61
N GLU A 97 -5.26 -10.14 12.55
CA GLU A 97 -4.34 -9.81 13.65
C GLU A 97 -3.77 -8.37 13.61
N LYS A 98 -3.70 -7.74 12.43
CA LYS A 98 -3.03 -6.44 12.24
C LYS A 98 -4.01 -5.26 12.23
N SER A 99 -3.47 -4.07 12.53
CA SER A 99 -4.24 -2.83 12.48
C SER A 99 -4.58 -2.42 11.03
N MET A 100 -5.71 -1.73 10.83
CA MET A 100 -6.08 -1.24 9.51
C MET A 100 -5.06 -0.27 8.90
N ASP A 101 -4.22 0.39 9.68
CA ASP A 101 -3.17 1.27 9.15
C ASP A 101 -1.94 0.51 8.65
N TYR A 102 -1.56 -0.60 9.31
CA TYR A 102 -0.60 -1.56 8.76
C TYR A 102 -1.12 -2.15 7.43
N LEU A 103 -2.36 -2.62 7.44
CA LEU A 103 -2.99 -3.24 6.26
C LEU A 103 -3.11 -2.25 5.08
N ARG A 104 -3.44 -0.98 5.34
CA ARG A 104 -3.47 0.10 4.34
C ARG A 104 -2.09 0.42 3.77
N PHE A 105 -1.06 0.42 4.61
CA PHE A 105 0.32 0.60 4.16
C PHE A 105 0.71 -0.52 3.19
N VAL A 106 0.61 -1.79 3.64
CA VAL A 106 0.99 -2.96 2.85
C VAL A 106 0.27 -3.01 1.51
N ILE A 107 -1.07 -2.92 1.48
CA ILE A 107 -1.80 -2.99 0.19
C ILE A 107 -1.48 -1.83 -0.76
N SER A 108 -1.03 -0.69 -0.23
CA SER A 108 -0.64 0.47 -1.04
C SER A 108 0.76 0.34 -1.59
N HIS A 109 1.65 -0.37 -0.90
CA HIS A 109 2.94 -0.80 -1.40
C HIS A 109 2.77 -1.85 -2.53
N GLU A 110 1.94 -2.87 -2.36
CA GLU A 110 1.64 -3.82 -3.44
C GLU A 110 0.99 -3.14 -4.67
N GLY A 111 0.08 -2.20 -4.42
CA GLY A 111 -0.47 -1.33 -5.46
C GLY A 111 0.59 -0.42 -6.11
N GLY A 112 1.60 0.01 -5.36
CA GLY A 112 2.72 0.81 -5.82
C GLY A 112 3.62 0.04 -6.78
N HIS A 113 4.00 -1.20 -6.44
CA HIS A 113 4.72 -2.09 -7.36
C HIS A 113 3.97 -2.29 -8.66
N ARG A 114 2.67 -2.60 -8.59
CA ARG A 114 1.81 -2.64 -9.79
C ARG A 114 1.92 -1.34 -10.60
N ARG A 115 1.98 -0.19 -9.93
CA ARG A 115 2.05 1.12 -10.57
C ARG A 115 3.36 1.37 -11.30
N ILE A 116 4.51 1.11 -10.67
CA ILE A 116 5.82 1.56 -11.17
C ILE A 116 6.87 0.47 -11.42
N SER A 117 6.75 -0.73 -10.85
CA SER A 117 7.74 -1.80 -10.98
C SER A 117 7.53 -2.56 -12.29
N ARG A 118 8.60 -2.68 -13.08
CA ARG A 118 8.65 -3.48 -14.31
C ARG A 118 9.93 -4.29 -14.31
N THR A 119 9.80 -5.60 -14.49
CA THR A 119 10.92 -6.56 -14.42
C THR A 119 11.01 -7.46 -15.65
N ASP A 120 10.05 -7.36 -16.60
CA ASP A 120 9.98 -8.19 -17.81
C ASP A 120 11.15 -8.04 -18.80
N PHE A 121 11.99 -7.00 -18.62
CA PHE A 121 13.22 -6.81 -19.40
C PHE A 121 14.46 -7.44 -18.75
N ILE A 122 14.37 -7.95 -17.52
CA ILE A 122 15.51 -8.54 -16.80
C ILE A 122 15.73 -9.96 -17.36
N PRO A 123 16.95 -10.32 -17.80
CA PRO A 123 17.26 -11.68 -18.23
C PRO A 123 17.01 -12.67 -17.09
N LEU A 124 16.37 -13.81 -17.40
CA LEU A 124 16.06 -14.82 -16.40
C LEU A 124 17.34 -15.40 -15.77
N GLU A 125 18.42 -15.46 -16.53
CA GLU A 125 19.75 -15.90 -16.10
C GLU A 125 20.44 -14.90 -15.15
N GLU A 126 20.05 -13.62 -15.18
CA GLU A 126 20.46 -12.63 -14.18
C GLU A 126 19.61 -12.78 -12.92
N TRP A 127 18.28 -12.83 -13.08
CA TRP A 127 17.33 -12.94 -11.98
C TRP A 127 17.47 -14.23 -11.15
N GLN A 128 17.91 -15.33 -11.76
CA GLN A 128 18.15 -16.62 -11.10
C GLN A 128 19.52 -16.74 -10.40
N GLN A 129 20.41 -15.74 -10.49
CA GLN A 129 21.66 -15.77 -9.72
C GLN A 129 21.34 -15.65 -8.22
N PRO A 130 21.93 -16.49 -7.35
CA PRO A 130 21.73 -16.43 -5.90
C PRO A 130 21.91 -15.00 -5.38
N GLY A 131 20.94 -14.50 -4.62
CA GLY A 131 20.96 -13.17 -4.00
C GLY A 131 20.63 -11.99 -4.94
N PHE A 132 20.47 -12.18 -6.26
CA PHE A 132 20.15 -11.08 -7.19
C PHE A 132 18.76 -10.49 -6.94
N SER A 133 17.76 -11.35 -6.77
CA SER A 133 16.38 -10.91 -6.46
C SER A 133 16.32 -10.22 -5.09
N PHE A 134 16.99 -10.76 -4.08
CA PHE A 134 17.05 -10.15 -2.73
C PHE A 134 17.71 -8.76 -2.75
N MET A 135 18.85 -8.61 -3.43
CA MET A 135 19.50 -7.30 -3.63
C MET A 135 18.57 -6.33 -4.37
N THR A 136 17.87 -6.81 -5.40
CA THR A 136 16.96 -5.96 -6.19
C THR A 136 15.81 -5.47 -5.33
N ASN A 137 15.15 -6.36 -4.57
CA ASN A 137 14.04 -6.02 -3.69
C ASN A 137 14.47 -4.98 -2.63
N ALA A 138 15.59 -5.22 -1.93
CA ALA A 138 16.16 -4.30 -0.93
C ALA A 138 16.45 -2.86 -1.44
N ILE A 139 16.32 -2.60 -2.75
CA ILE A 139 16.40 -1.28 -3.39
C ILE A 139 15.08 -0.90 -4.10
N GLU A 140 14.36 -1.85 -4.69
CA GLU A 140 13.07 -1.69 -5.37
C GLU A 140 11.96 -1.26 -4.39
N ASP A 141 11.90 -1.87 -3.21
CA ASP A 141 10.86 -1.60 -2.21
C ASP A 141 11.03 -0.20 -1.59
N PRO A 142 12.26 0.26 -1.26
CA PRO A 142 12.55 1.69 -1.06
C PRO A 142 12.10 2.59 -2.22
N ARG A 143 12.31 2.18 -3.47
CA ARG A 143 11.92 2.97 -4.67
C ARG A 143 10.41 3.12 -4.79
N ASP A 144 9.67 2.04 -4.52
CA ASP A 144 8.22 2.04 -4.47
C ASP A 144 7.69 2.88 -3.31
N ASN A 145 8.17 2.65 -2.10
CA ASN A 145 7.74 3.37 -0.91
C ASN A 145 7.99 4.89 -1.05
N ASN A 146 9.09 5.30 -1.69
CA ASN A 146 9.32 6.70 -2.05
C ASN A 146 8.23 7.25 -2.99
N PHE A 147 7.90 6.51 -4.06
CA PHE A 147 6.83 6.87 -5.00
C PHE A 147 5.46 6.96 -4.32
N VAL A 148 5.08 5.97 -3.51
CA VAL A 148 3.79 5.93 -2.80
C VAL A 148 3.71 7.09 -1.79
N ALA A 149 4.75 7.29 -0.97
CA ALA A 149 4.80 8.34 0.03
C ALA A 149 4.82 9.77 -0.57
N GLU A 150 5.40 9.98 -1.76
CA GLU A 150 5.31 11.26 -2.47
C GLU A 150 3.94 11.46 -3.16
N SER A 151 3.43 10.42 -3.83
CA SER A 151 2.20 10.47 -4.62
C SER A 151 0.93 10.57 -3.77
N TYR A 152 0.99 10.10 -2.52
CA TYR A 152 -0.14 9.99 -1.61
C TYR A 152 0.30 10.33 -0.16
N PRO A 153 0.28 11.61 0.25
CA PRO A 153 0.90 12.07 1.51
C PRO A 153 0.45 11.36 2.79
N LYS A 154 -0.80 10.90 2.88
CA LYS A 154 -1.34 10.17 4.05
C LYS A 154 -0.60 8.85 4.33
N PHE A 155 0.01 8.25 3.30
CA PHE A 155 0.76 6.99 3.44
C PHE A 155 2.17 7.19 3.98
N ARG A 156 2.76 8.40 3.86
CA ARG A 156 4.05 8.73 4.47
C ARG A 156 4.02 8.62 6.00
N GLU A 157 2.90 9.03 6.60
CA GLU A 157 2.65 8.91 8.03
C GLU A 157 2.49 7.43 8.44
N GLN A 158 1.71 6.66 7.69
CA GLN A 158 1.49 5.23 7.93
C GLN A 158 2.77 4.39 7.72
N MET A 159 3.59 4.72 6.72
CA MET A 159 4.91 4.11 6.47
C MET A 159 5.83 4.24 7.68
N SER A 160 5.84 5.40 8.34
CA SER A 160 6.72 5.64 9.49
C SER A 160 6.35 4.72 10.66
N LEU A 161 5.05 4.57 10.94
CA LEU A 161 4.53 3.61 11.92
C LEU A 161 4.84 2.16 11.52
N ALA A 162 4.68 1.83 10.23
CA ALA A 162 4.89 0.49 9.70
C ALA A 162 6.36 0.05 9.63
N TYR A 163 7.33 0.95 9.73
CA TYR A 163 8.75 0.60 9.90
C TYR A 163 9.24 0.71 11.35
N GLU A 164 8.64 1.57 12.18
CA GLU A 164 8.98 1.67 13.61
C GLU A 164 8.41 0.51 14.45
N GLN A 165 7.26 -0.05 14.08
CA GLN A 165 6.64 -1.19 14.77
C GLN A 165 7.26 -2.55 14.38
N ASP A 166 8.09 -2.58 13.34
CA ASP A 166 8.50 -3.81 12.62
C ASP A 166 10.03 -3.99 12.57
N LEU A 167 10.75 -3.37 13.50
CA LEU A 167 12.21 -3.48 13.69
C LEU A 167 12.72 -4.91 14.04
N ASP A 168 11.85 -5.91 13.97
CA ASP A 168 12.09 -7.31 14.34
C ASP A 168 12.40 -8.21 13.12
N PHE A 169 12.23 -7.72 11.89
CA PHE A 169 12.52 -8.52 10.67
C PHE A 169 13.98 -8.94 10.55
N GLU A 170 14.93 -8.02 10.76
CA GLU A 170 16.36 -8.35 10.70
C GLU A 170 16.73 -9.36 11.81
N ALA A 171 16.06 -9.32 12.96
CA ALA A 171 16.25 -10.28 14.04
C ALA A 171 15.73 -11.68 13.66
N LYS A 172 14.51 -11.78 13.13
CA LYS A 172 13.93 -13.05 12.63
C LYS A 172 14.73 -13.64 11.48
N ALA A 173 15.16 -12.82 10.53
CA ALA A 173 16.00 -13.25 9.42
C ALA A 173 17.37 -13.79 9.91
N LYS A 174 17.98 -13.12 10.90
CA LYS A 174 19.20 -13.61 11.57
C LYS A 174 18.95 -14.93 12.31
N GLU A 175 17.82 -15.10 12.99
CA GLU A 175 17.46 -16.37 13.63
C GLU A 175 17.25 -17.49 12.59
N LYS A 176 16.54 -17.22 11.49
CA LYS A 176 16.27 -18.17 10.40
C LYS A 176 17.57 -18.60 9.70
N ALA A 177 18.53 -17.68 9.55
CA ALA A 177 19.88 -17.98 9.08
C ALA A 177 20.67 -18.87 10.06
N ASP A 178 20.67 -18.53 11.36
CA ASP A 178 21.29 -19.34 12.42
C ASP A 178 20.70 -20.77 12.47
N GLN A 179 19.39 -20.93 12.20
CA GLN A 179 18.70 -22.22 12.17
C GLN A 179 18.99 -23.05 10.89
N LYS A 180 18.96 -22.43 9.69
CA LYS A 180 19.12 -23.14 8.41
C LYS A 180 20.58 -23.33 7.97
N LEU A 181 21.40 -22.30 8.15
CA LEU A 181 22.77 -22.22 7.63
C LEU A 181 23.83 -22.39 8.72
N GLY A 182 23.51 -22.03 9.97
CA GLY A 182 24.47 -22.07 11.10
C GLY A 182 25.38 -20.84 11.21
N TYR A 183 25.24 -19.89 10.29
CA TYR A 183 25.92 -18.59 10.25
C TYR A 183 25.00 -17.54 9.61
N LYS A 184 25.40 -16.27 9.63
CA LYS A 184 24.64 -15.13 9.09
C LYS A 184 25.23 -14.69 7.76
N PRO A 185 24.56 -14.89 6.61
CA PRO A 185 25.08 -14.45 5.32
C PRO A 185 25.41 -12.95 5.31
N ARG A 186 26.56 -12.61 4.74
CA ARG A 186 27.03 -11.25 4.50
C ARG A 186 26.08 -10.50 3.57
N PHE A 187 25.59 -11.15 2.52
CA PHE A 187 24.69 -10.52 1.54
C PHE A 187 23.37 -10.07 2.19
N MET A 188 22.82 -10.89 3.07
CA MET A 188 21.59 -10.58 3.82
C MET A 188 21.78 -9.33 4.68
N GLN A 189 22.92 -9.23 5.39
CA GLN A 189 23.24 -8.09 6.22
C GLN A 189 23.40 -6.79 5.41
N ALA A 190 24.04 -6.85 4.23
CA ALA A 190 24.14 -5.70 3.33
C ALA A 190 22.77 -5.23 2.83
N GLY A 191 21.86 -6.15 2.47
CA GLY A 191 20.50 -5.80 2.03
C GLY A 191 19.67 -5.11 3.12
N PHE A 192 19.70 -5.62 4.36
CA PHE A 192 19.06 -4.93 5.49
C PHE A 192 19.70 -3.58 5.80
N GLU A 193 21.00 -3.43 5.57
CA GLU A 193 21.68 -2.14 5.75
C GLU A 193 21.23 -1.10 4.72
N TYR A 194 21.03 -1.46 3.45
CA TYR A 194 20.43 -0.56 2.45
C TYR A 194 19.05 -0.05 2.91
N ILE A 195 18.18 -0.94 3.39
CA ILE A 195 16.84 -0.59 3.90
C ILE A 195 16.94 0.34 5.12
N LYS A 196 17.88 0.09 6.04
CA LYS A 196 18.16 0.98 7.19
C LYS A 196 18.61 2.37 6.74
N GLN A 197 19.55 2.47 5.80
CA GLN A 197 20.06 3.75 5.32
C GLN A 197 19.00 4.53 4.54
N TRP A 198 18.18 3.88 3.71
CA TRP A 198 17.00 4.49 3.11
C TRP A 198 16.03 5.04 4.17
N PHE A 199 15.70 4.25 5.20
CA PHE A 199 14.77 4.71 6.24
C PHE A 199 15.30 5.93 7.01
N ARG A 200 16.62 5.99 7.27
CA ARG A 200 17.29 7.19 7.81
C ARG A 200 17.15 8.40 6.88
N GLU A 201 17.36 8.21 5.57
CA GLU A 201 17.15 9.27 4.56
C GLU A 201 15.70 9.80 4.59
N THR A 202 14.69 8.92 4.69
CA THR A 202 13.28 9.38 4.77
C THR A 202 13.00 10.25 6.00
N LYS A 203 13.77 10.08 7.08
CA LYS A 203 13.73 10.88 8.31
C LYS A 203 14.60 12.14 8.25
N GLY A 204 15.29 12.39 7.13
CA GLY A 204 16.21 13.51 6.96
C GLY A 204 17.48 13.38 7.80
N GLN A 205 17.89 12.14 8.14
CA GLN A 205 19.12 11.84 8.85
C GLN A 205 20.24 11.52 7.87
N ASP A 206 21.47 11.87 8.21
CA ASP A 206 22.65 11.48 7.44
C ASP A 206 22.88 9.96 7.53
N PHE A 207 23.49 9.39 6.49
CA PHE A 207 23.93 8.00 6.48
C PHE A 207 24.96 7.72 7.58
N GLU A 208 24.78 6.60 8.27
CA GLU A 208 25.64 6.14 9.36
C GLU A 208 25.53 4.62 9.37
N ILE A 209 26.53 3.97 8.77
CA ILE A 209 26.55 2.51 8.60
C ILE A 209 26.72 1.85 9.97
N SER A 210 25.93 0.79 10.21
CA SER A 210 25.85 0.12 11.50
C SER A 210 27.24 -0.39 11.97
N PRO A 211 27.73 0.01 13.17
CA PRO A 211 29.10 -0.24 13.61
C PRO A 211 29.37 -1.72 13.97
N ASP A 212 28.32 -2.52 14.10
CA ASP A 212 28.34 -3.96 14.37
C ASP A 212 28.49 -4.83 13.11
N LEU A 213 28.51 -4.22 11.90
CA LEU A 213 28.66 -4.98 10.66
C LEU A 213 30.08 -5.56 10.47
N PRO A 214 30.19 -6.79 9.94
CA PRO A 214 31.46 -7.35 9.49
C PRO A 214 32.19 -6.44 8.49
N GLU A 215 33.52 -6.45 8.52
CA GLU A 215 34.36 -5.58 7.68
C GLU A 215 34.01 -5.68 6.19
N GLU A 216 33.86 -6.91 5.69
CA GLU A 216 33.55 -7.22 4.30
C GLU A 216 32.19 -6.65 3.87
N VAL A 217 31.18 -6.75 4.75
CA VAL A 217 29.84 -6.17 4.55
C VAL A 217 29.94 -4.64 4.51
N ARG A 218 30.67 -4.04 5.46
CA ARG A 218 30.82 -2.58 5.54
C ARG A 218 31.49 -2.00 4.31
N VAL A 219 32.59 -2.61 3.86
CA VAL A 219 33.33 -2.20 2.64
C VAL A 219 32.44 -2.25 1.41
N VAL A 220 31.62 -3.29 1.26
CA VAL A 220 30.68 -3.38 0.13
C VAL A 220 29.58 -2.31 0.24
N VAL A 221 28.95 -2.14 1.40
CA VAL A 221 27.92 -1.10 1.59
C VAL A 221 28.49 0.30 1.37
N GLU A 222 29.68 0.62 1.88
CA GLU A 222 30.37 1.89 1.63
C GLU A 222 30.62 2.15 0.13
N ALA A 223 30.97 1.10 -0.63
CA ALA A 223 31.22 1.21 -2.07
C ALA A 223 29.94 1.37 -2.91
N THR A 224 28.80 0.85 -2.46
CA THR A 224 27.57 0.77 -3.25
C THR A 224 26.45 1.72 -2.81
N LEU A 225 26.48 2.25 -1.57
CA LEU A 225 25.35 2.98 -0.98
C LEU A 225 24.89 4.18 -1.82
N GLU A 226 25.81 4.96 -2.40
CA GLU A 226 25.45 6.07 -3.30
C GLU A 226 24.74 5.58 -4.58
N SER A 227 25.07 4.39 -5.07
CA SER A 227 24.43 3.80 -6.26
C SER A 227 23.06 3.19 -5.92
N ALA A 228 22.94 2.51 -4.78
CA ALA A 228 21.66 2.06 -4.25
C ALA A 228 20.71 3.25 -4.02
N GLN A 229 21.22 4.35 -3.45
CA GLN A 229 20.50 5.61 -3.28
C GLN A 229 20.05 6.21 -4.62
N ASP A 230 20.95 6.34 -5.60
CA ASP A 230 20.56 6.87 -6.91
C ASP A 230 19.43 6.03 -7.53
N SER A 231 19.48 4.70 -7.37
CA SER A 231 18.48 3.74 -7.85
C SER A 231 17.12 3.89 -7.16
N TRP A 232 17.04 3.92 -5.82
CA TRP A 232 15.76 4.11 -5.11
C TRP A 232 15.19 5.53 -5.23
N LEU A 233 15.96 6.47 -5.77
CA LEU A 233 15.50 7.79 -6.20
C LEU A 233 15.10 7.86 -7.70
N ARG A 234 15.21 6.75 -8.47
CA ARG A 234 14.75 6.66 -9.87
C ARG A 234 13.30 6.18 -10.01
N TYR A 235 12.34 6.95 -9.50
CA TYR A 235 10.91 6.72 -9.76
C TYR A 235 10.26 7.88 -10.55
N PRO A 236 9.20 7.60 -11.33
CA PRO A 236 8.42 8.66 -11.98
C PRO A 236 7.63 9.45 -10.94
N SER A 237 7.43 10.75 -11.16
CA SER A 237 6.38 11.46 -10.43
C SER A 237 5.00 10.88 -10.79
N ARG A 238 4.01 11.03 -9.89
CA ARG A 238 2.61 10.61 -10.16
C ARG A 238 2.11 11.06 -11.53
N GLN A 239 2.42 12.30 -11.94
CA GLN A 239 2.02 12.84 -13.23
C GLN A 239 2.71 12.16 -14.43
N GLU A 240 3.95 11.70 -14.29
CA GLU A 240 4.68 10.98 -15.34
C GLU A 240 4.13 9.56 -15.48
N ALA A 241 3.95 8.88 -14.34
CA ALA A 241 3.28 7.58 -14.28
C ALA A 241 1.84 7.64 -14.81
N ASP A 242 1.13 8.74 -14.61
CA ASP A 242 -0.24 8.95 -15.13
C ASP A 242 -0.30 9.15 -16.64
N LYS A 243 0.78 9.65 -17.26
CA LYS A 243 0.84 10.03 -18.67
C LYS A 243 1.43 8.95 -19.58
N SER A 244 2.36 8.12 -19.09
CA SER A 244 3.09 7.20 -19.98
C SER A 244 3.62 5.95 -19.28
N GLU A 245 3.18 4.80 -19.77
CA GLU A 245 3.74 3.48 -19.47
C GLU A 245 5.21 3.35 -19.93
N GLU A 246 5.57 4.03 -21.03
CA GLU A 246 6.95 4.08 -21.53
C GLU A 246 7.88 4.84 -20.56
N LEU A 247 7.37 5.86 -19.86
CA LEU A 247 8.14 6.54 -18.80
C LEU A 247 8.32 5.65 -17.58
N ILE A 248 7.26 4.96 -17.13
CA ILE A 248 7.34 3.98 -16.03
C ILE A 248 8.44 2.95 -16.34
N ARG A 249 8.40 2.34 -17.53
CA ARG A 249 9.40 1.37 -17.96
C ARG A 249 10.82 1.97 -17.96
N LYS A 250 11.01 3.20 -18.45
CA LYS A 250 12.33 3.85 -18.48
C LYS A 250 12.92 4.09 -17.08
N TYR A 251 12.09 4.40 -16.09
CA TYR A 251 12.55 4.52 -14.70
C TYR A 251 12.97 3.17 -14.12
N ALA A 252 12.14 2.13 -14.30
CA ALA A 252 12.48 0.76 -13.88
C ALA A 252 13.76 0.24 -14.58
N GLU A 253 13.87 0.41 -15.90
CA GLU A 253 15.08 0.04 -16.65
C GLU A 253 16.34 0.80 -16.20
N LEU A 254 16.20 2.05 -15.76
CA LEU A 254 17.32 2.86 -15.27
C LEU A 254 17.77 2.38 -13.88
N SER A 255 16.82 2.15 -12.97
CA SER A 255 17.07 1.60 -11.64
C SER A 255 17.72 0.22 -11.70
N TYR A 256 17.20 -0.68 -12.55
CA TYR A 256 17.84 -1.97 -12.83
C TYR A 256 19.26 -1.84 -13.39
N LYS A 257 19.51 -0.94 -14.35
CA LYS A 257 20.88 -0.70 -14.86
C LYS A 257 21.82 -0.22 -13.76
N ILE A 258 21.37 0.66 -12.87
CA ILE A 258 22.18 1.10 -11.72
C ILE A 258 22.50 -0.08 -10.79
N ASN A 259 21.48 -0.88 -10.43
CA ASN A 259 21.64 -2.04 -9.58
C ASN A 259 22.62 -3.05 -10.21
N ARG A 260 22.42 -3.43 -11.47
CA ARG A 260 23.24 -4.42 -12.18
C ARG A 260 24.67 -3.94 -12.45
N ASP A 261 24.87 -2.68 -12.84
CA ASP A 261 26.17 -2.20 -13.29
C ASP A 261 27.07 -1.68 -12.14
N PHE A 262 26.48 -1.24 -11.02
CA PHE A 262 27.24 -0.62 -9.91
C PHE A 262 27.05 -1.28 -8.53
N VAL A 263 25.88 -1.84 -8.22
CA VAL A 263 25.64 -2.49 -6.91
C VAL A 263 26.00 -3.97 -6.96
N TRP A 264 25.48 -4.69 -7.96
CA TRP A 264 25.61 -6.13 -8.11
C TRP A 264 27.07 -6.65 -8.15
N PRO A 265 28.04 -6.02 -8.85
CA PRO A 265 29.40 -6.54 -8.92
C PRO A 265 30.13 -6.57 -7.57
N GLU A 266 29.77 -5.67 -6.66
CA GLU A 266 30.29 -5.62 -5.29
C GLU A 266 29.46 -6.52 -4.36
N PHE A 267 28.13 -6.44 -4.44
CA PHE A 267 27.22 -7.28 -3.63
C PHE A 267 27.42 -8.77 -3.88
N LYS A 268 27.69 -9.17 -5.12
CA LYS A 268 28.01 -10.56 -5.51
C LYS A 268 29.25 -11.11 -4.79
N LYS A 269 30.21 -10.27 -4.38
CA LYS A 269 31.38 -10.73 -3.63
C LYS A 269 31.00 -11.28 -2.25
N LEU A 270 29.96 -10.70 -1.63
CA LEU A 270 29.40 -11.20 -0.36
C LEU A 270 28.76 -12.58 -0.58
N ILE A 271 27.95 -12.71 -1.63
CA ILE A 271 27.29 -13.97 -2.01
C ILE A 271 28.33 -15.06 -2.35
N ASP A 272 29.38 -14.71 -3.09
CA ASP A 272 30.46 -15.64 -3.43
C ASP A 272 31.20 -16.11 -2.16
N ALA A 273 31.46 -15.21 -1.21
CA ALA A 273 32.06 -15.57 0.08
C ALA A 273 31.12 -16.42 0.96
N ASP A 274 29.84 -16.10 1.00
CA ASP A 274 28.82 -16.87 1.72
C ASP A 274 28.65 -18.28 1.09
N MET A 275 28.73 -18.38 -0.25
CA MET A 275 28.70 -19.66 -0.98
C MET A 275 29.92 -20.55 -0.66
N GLU A 276 31.11 -19.98 -0.50
CA GLU A 276 32.29 -20.73 -0.04
C GLU A 276 32.10 -21.28 1.37
N ASP A 277 31.45 -20.52 2.25
CA ASP A 277 31.14 -20.97 3.61
C ASP A 277 30.07 -22.07 3.60
N GLN A 278 29.09 -22.01 2.68
CA GLN A 278 28.14 -23.11 2.49
C GLN A 278 28.75 -24.40 1.95
N LYS A 279 29.72 -24.32 1.03
CA LYS A 279 30.45 -25.51 0.54
C LYS A 279 31.21 -26.20 1.67
N MET A 280 31.80 -25.44 2.60
CA MET A 280 32.37 -26.01 3.81
C MET A 280 31.30 -26.70 4.66
N GLU A 281 30.15 -26.07 4.85
CA GLU A 281 29.07 -26.63 5.65
C GLU A 281 28.49 -27.94 5.07
N GLU A 282 28.28 -28.04 3.76
CA GLU A 282 27.82 -29.30 3.14
C GLU A 282 28.88 -30.42 3.23
N LEU A 283 30.17 -30.10 3.06
CA LEU A 283 31.25 -31.06 3.31
C LEU A 283 31.23 -31.56 4.77
N LEU A 284 31.05 -30.65 5.74
CA LEU A 284 31.00 -30.99 7.16
C LEU A 284 29.75 -31.81 7.53
N LYS A 285 28.60 -31.54 6.89
CA LYS A 285 27.39 -32.37 7.01
C LYS A 285 27.59 -33.77 6.45
N ASP A 286 28.35 -33.96 5.37
CA ASP A 286 28.69 -35.30 4.89
C ASP A 286 29.60 -36.05 5.87
N MET A 287 30.56 -35.35 6.49
CA MET A 287 31.36 -35.92 7.59
C MET A 287 30.52 -36.29 8.83
N GLN A 288 29.38 -35.62 9.07
CA GLN A 288 28.41 -36.05 10.09
C GLN A 288 27.71 -37.36 9.71
N LYS A 289 27.27 -37.50 8.44
CA LYS A 289 26.55 -38.69 7.93
C LYS A 289 27.42 -39.96 7.90
N ASN A 290 28.70 -39.83 7.56
CA ASN A 290 29.67 -40.93 7.51
C ASN A 290 30.01 -41.57 8.88
N LYS A 291 29.22 -41.27 9.93
CA LYS A 291 29.26 -41.90 11.25
C LYS A 291 28.23 -43.02 11.45
N ASP A 292 27.14 -43.04 10.67
CA ASP A 292 26.04 -44.04 10.81
C ASP A 292 26.12 -45.18 9.76
N GLY A 293 27.01 -45.08 8.77
CA GLY A 293 27.21 -46.08 7.72
C GLY A 293 28.27 -47.14 8.03
N GLY A 294 27.95 -48.14 8.85
CA GLY A 294 28.74 -49.39 8.93
C GLY A 294 28.78 -50.05 10.31
N GLU A 295 28.45 -51.35 10.35
CA GLU A 295 28.62 -52.20 11.53
C GLU A 295 30.11 -52.45 11.83
N GLU A 296 30.73 -51.67 12.73
CA GLU A 296 31.80 -52.20 13.59
C GLU A 296 32.02 -51.35 14.84
N LYS A 297 32.19 -52.01 16.00
CA LYS A 297 32.52 -51.36 17.27
C LYS A 297 33.98 -50.90 17.27
N ASN A 298 34.23 -49.62 17.01
CA ASN A 298 35.50 -48.97 17.36
C ASN A 298 35.27 -47.53 17.82
N ASP A 299 36.17 -47.03 18.68
CA ASP A 299 36.07 -45.77 19.42
C ASP A 299 35.44 -44.61 18.63
N GLY A 300 34.47 -43.91 19.25
CA GLY A 300 33.57 -42.92 18.63
C GLY A 300 34.18 -41.60 18.12
N LYS A 301 35.44 -41.63 17.70
CA LYS A 301 36.16 -40.57 16.98
C LYS A 301 35.53 -40.31 15.61
N ILE A 302 35.68 -39.10 15.11
CA ILE A 302 35.19 -38.70 13.79
C ILE A 302 36.23 -39.06 12.73
N LYS A 303 35.79 -39.67 11.64
CA LYS A 303 36.65 -40.01 10.50
C LYS A 303 36.76 -38.82 9.56
N LEU A 304 37.55 -37.80 9.92
CA LEU A 304 37.98 -36.81 8.92
C LEU A 304 38.81 -37.54 7.84
N PRO A 305 38.67 -37.19 6.54
CA PRO A 305 39.48 -37.75 5.47
C PRO A 305 40.98 -37.60 5.73
N GLN A 306 41.79 -38.59 5.33
CA GLN A 306 43.23 -38.58 5.65
C GLN A 306 43.96 -37.37 5.06
N GLU A 307 43.63 -36.98 3.82
CA GLU A 307 44.20 -35.82 3.14
C GLU A 307 43.84 -34.49 3.82
N LEU A 308 42.69 -34.41 4.50
CA LEU A 308 42.34 -33.26 5.35
C LEU A 308 43.11 -33.34 6.68
N LYS A 309 43.18 -34.52 7.32
CA LYS A 309 43.97 -34.70 8.56
C LYS A 309 45.43 -34.29 8.39
N ASP A 310 46.05 -34.68 7.27
CA ASP A 310 47.45 -34.39 6.99
C ASP A 310 47.72 -32.88 6.75
N LYS A 311 46.70 -32.08 6.44
CA LYS A 311 46.76 -30.60 6.33
C LYS A 311 46.51 -29.86 7.67
N LEU A 312 45.97 -30.54 8.69
CA LEU A 312 45.56 -29.95 9.96
C LEU A 312 46.55 -30.27 11.10
N THR A 313 46.80 -29.30 11.98
CA THR A 313 47.54 -29.53 13.24
C THR A 313 46.71 -30.39 14.20
N PRO A 314 47.31 -31.06 15.22
CA PRO A 314 46.55 -31.83 16.20
C PRO A 314 45.50 -31.00 16.96
N GLU A 315 45.77 -29.71 17.19
CA GLU A 315 44.84 -28.78 17.84
C GLU A 315 43.67 -28.44 16.91
N GLU A 316 43.95 -28.16 15.63
CA GLU A 316 42.91 -27.93 14.59
C GLU A 316 42.04 -29.16 14.34
N GLN A 317 42.65 -30.35 14.29
CA GLN A 317 41.91 -31.62 14.20
C GLN A 317 40.96 -31.79 15.39
N GLN A 318 41.43 -31.52 16.61
CA GLN A 318 40.60 -31.61 17.81
C GLN A 318 39.46 -30.58 17.78
N THR A 319 39.74 -29.32 17.41
CA THR A 319 38.70 -28.28 17.28
C THR A 319 37.62 -28.68 16.28
N LEU A 320 38.01 -29.22 15.12
CA LEU A 320 37.09 -29.65 14.08
C LEU A 320 36.28 -30.89 14.49
N GLU A 321 36.93 -31.89 15.10
CA GLU A 321 36.23 -33.07 15.66
C GLU A 321 35.27 -32.68 16.80
N GLU A 322 35.61 -31.71 17.65
CA GLU A 322 34.72 -31.20 18.70
C GLU A 322 33.51 -30.43 18.14
N ALA A 323 33.71 -29.59 17.11
CA ALA A 323 32.62 -28.87 16.44
C ALA A 323 31.61 -29.84 15.78
N ILE A 324 32.10 -30.81 14.99
CA ILE A 324 31.28 -31.86 14.37
C ILE A 324 30.56 -32.70 15.44
N LYS A 325 31.25 -33.06 16.53
CA LYS A 325 30.65 -33.83 17.62
C LYS A 325 29.51 -33.06 18.30
N LYS A 326 29.70 -31.77 18.57
CA LYS A 326 28.70 -30.90 19.19
C LYS A 326 27.44 -30.78 18.33
N ALA A 327 27.58 -30.62 17.00
CA ALA A 327 26.45 -30.61 16.07
C ALA A 327 25.65 -31.93 16.11
N ILE A 328 26.34 -33.09 16.11
CA ILE A 328 25.70 -34.41 16.22
C ILE A 328 24.98 -34.60 17.56
N GLU A 329 25.58 -34.17 18.68
CA GLU A 329 24.95 -34.25 20.01
C GLU A 329 23.69 -33.36 20.10
N GLN A 330 23.74 -32.16 19.52
CA GLN A 330 22.59 -31.26 19.48
C GLN A 330 21.46 -31.80 18.60
N ALA A 331 21.77 -32.35 17.42
CA ALA A 331 20.80 -33.00 16.54
C ALA A 331 20.07 -34.16 17.26
N LYS A 332 20.81 -34.98 18.03
CA LYS A 332 20.23 -36.09 18.82
C LYS A 332 19.32 -35.59 19.95
N LYS A 333 19.70 -34.50 20.62
CA LYS A 333 18.89 -33.89 21.69
C LYS A 333 17.57 -33.34 21.15
N GLU A 334 17.61 -32.62 20.02
CA GLU A 334 16.41 -32.06 19.39
C GLU A 334 15.49 -33.16 18.83
N GLN A 335 16.04 -34.25 18.27
CA GLN A 335 15.24 -35.44 17.89
C GLN A 335 14.56 -36.11 19.10
N GLN A 336 15.21 -36.14 20.27
CA GLN A 336 14.61 -36.68 21.49
C GLN A 336 13.51 -35.76 22.03
N GLU A 337 13.75 -34.45 22.09
CA GLU A 337 12.76 -33.45 22.51
C GLU A 337 11.54 -33.43 21.59
N ALA A 338 11.72 -33.58 20.27
CA ALA A 338 10.64 -33.72 19.29
C ALA A 338 9.80 -34.99 19.52
N LYS A 339 10.43 -36.14 19.81
CA LYS A 339 9.72 -37.38 20.18
C LYS A 339 8.93 -37.22 21.48
N GLU A 340 9.53 -36.64 22.52
CA GLU A 340 8.85 -36.38 23.80
C GLU A 340 7.68 -35.39 23.66
N LYS A 341 7.75 -34.46 22.71
CA LYS A 341 6.65 -33.53 22.37
C LYS A 341 5.52 -34.26 21.66
N ALA A 342 5.83 -35.04 20.62
CA ALA A 342 4.84 -35.85 19.91
C ALA A 342 4.11 -36.84 20.84
N GLU A 343 4.82 -37.52 21.74
CA GLU A 343 4.20 -38.41 22.75
C GLU A 343 3.28 -37.68 23.74
N LYS A 344 3.56 -36.41 24.05
CA LYS A 344 2.69 -35.58 24.92
C LYS A 344 1.44 -35.11 24.20
N ASP A 345 1.55 -34.75 22.92
CA ASP A 345 0.42 -34.26 22.13
C ASP A 345 -0.55 -35.42 21.77
N ILE A 346 -0.03 -36.63 21.52
CA ILE A 346 -0.83 -37.87 21.41
C ILE A 346 -1.62 -38.15 22.70
N LYS A 347 -1.00 -37.96 23.89
CA LYS A 347 -1.69 -38.16 25.17
C LYS A 347 -2.80 -37.15 25.43
N LYS A 348 -2.62 -35.88 25.03
CA LYS A 348 -3.65 -34.84 25.18
C LYS A 348 -4.91 -35.09 24.34
N GLN A 349 -4.78 -35.70 23.16
CA GLN A 349 -5.95 -36.07 22.34
C GLN A 349 -6.74 -37.25 22.93
N GLY A 350 -6.12 -38.10 23.75
CA GLY A 350 -6.77 -39.26 24.37
C GLY A 350 -7.69 -38.96 25.57
N GLU A 351 -7.56 -37.79 26.21
CA GLU A 351 -8.33 -37.45 27.43
C GLU A 351 -9.62 -36.65 27.17
N ALA A 352 -9.88 -36.23 25.93
CA ALA A 352 -11.06 -35.44 25.57
C ALA A 352 -12.34 -36.27 25.29
N THR A 353 -12.25 -37.60 25.24
CA THR A 353 -13.37 -38.50 24.85
C THR A 353 -13.78 -39.49 25.94
N THR A 354 -14.02 -39.01 27.16
CA THR A 354 -14.69 -39.79 28.22
C THR A 354 -15.74 -38.99 28.98
N GLU A 355 -16.77 -38.50 28.31
CA GLU A 355 -18.07 -38.26 28.97
C GLU A 355 -19.25 -38.43 28.00
N LYS A 356 -20.31 -39.09 28.49
CA LYS A 356 -21.55 -39.50 27.78
C LYS A 356 -21.38 -40.57 26.69
N GLY A 357 -21.69 -41.82 27.06
CA GLY A 357 -22.04 -42.86 26.10
C GLY A 357 -23.54 -43.12 26.06
N GLU A 358 -24.04 -43.62 24.94
CA GLU A 358 -25.23 -44.48 24.90
C GLU A 358 -25.09 -45.49 23.76
N LYS A 359 -25.75 -46.65 23.87
CA LYS A 359 -25.52 -47.80 22.98
C LYS A 359 -26.47 -47.80 21.78
N THR A 360 -25.93 -48.10 20.60
CA THR A 360 -26.67 -48.79 19.53
C THR A 360 -25.73 -49.73 18.79
N GLU A 361 -26.16 -50.98 18.59
CA GLU A 361 -25.41 -51.99 17.84
C GLU A 361 -25.66 -51.82 16.33
N GLY A 362 -24.60 -51.84 15.54
CA GLY A 362 -24.66 -51.69 14.09
C GLY A 362 -23.29 -51.58 13.46
N THR A 363 -22.57 -52.71 13.34
CA THR A 363 -21.37 -52.80 12.50
C THR A 363 -21.73 -52.62 11.02
N PRO A 364 -21.04 -51.69 10.34
CA PRO A 364 -20.15 -52.11 9.26
C PRO A 364 -18.67 -52.00 9.65
N GLU A 365 -17.81 -52.43 8.75
CA GLU A 365 -16.35 -52.48 8.91
C GLU A 365 -15.73 -51.07 8.96
N PRO A 366 -14.59 -50.88 9.67
CA PRO A 366 -13.84 -49.64 9.61
C PRO A 366 -13.02 -49.59 8.32
N ASP A 367 -13.42 -48.73 7.38
CA ASP A 367 -12.54 -48.29 6.29
C ASP A 367 -11.31 -47.59 6.89
N ALA A 368 -10.16 -48.24 6.79
CA ALA A 368 -8.89 -47.76 7.31
C ALA A 368 -8.23 -46.78 6.32
N ASP A 369 -8.89 -45.65 6.06
CA ASP A 369 -8.32 -44.53 5.30
C ASP A 369 -8.57 -43.20 6.03
N GLY A 370 -7.97 -43.13 7.22
CA GLY A 370 -7.82 -41.91 8.02
C GLY A 370 -6.34 -41.56 8.12
N THR A 371 -5.73 -41.24 6.98
CA THR A 371 -4.37 -40.67 6.93
C THR A 371 -4.32 -39.41 7.78
N PRO A 372 -3.42 -39.32 8.79
CA PRO A 372 -3.13 -38.05 9.44
C PRO A 372 -2.62 -37.08 8.37
N GLN A 373 -3.21 -35.88 8.29
CA GLN A 373 -2.80 -34.87 7.32
C GLN A 373 -1.29 -34.66 7.37
N ASP A 374 -0.69 -34.64 6.17
CA ASP A 374 0.74 -34.70 5.98
C ASP A 374 1.49 -33.55 6.65
N ILE A 375 2.11 -33.86 7.79
CA ILE A 375 3.35 -33.20 8.18
C ILE A 375 4.47 -33.88 7.39
N GLU A 376 4.47 -33.70 6.06
CA GLU A 376 5.63 -33.93 5.22
C GLU A 376 6.65 -32.80 5.44
N GLY A 377 7.17 -32.74 6.66
CA GLY A 377 8.53 -32.27 6.84
C GLY A 377 9.44 -33.28 6.15
N GLU A 378 10.09 -32.88 5.05
CA GLU A 378 10.95 -33.74 4.26
C GLU A 378 11.87 -34.58 5.16
N LYS A 379 11.87 -35.90 4.95
CA LYS A 379 12.89 -36.80 5.50
C LYS A 379 14.22 -36.59 4.78
N SER A 380 14.84 -35.44 4.98
CA SER A 380 16.28 -35.30 4.74
C SER A 380 17.04 -35.78 5.98
N GLY A 381 17.87 -36.81 5.81
CA GLY A 381 18.83 -37.26 6.84
C GLY A 381 20.02 -36.29 6.96
N GLY A 382 19.75 -34.99 7.08
CA GLY A 382 20.75 -33.94 7.17
C GLY A 382 21.28 -33.78 8.60
N GLY A 383 22.61 -33.68 8.75
CA GLY A 383 23.23 -33.24 9.99
C GLY A 383 22.85 -31.79 10.33
N LYS A 384 22.88 -31.43 11.62
CA LYS A 384 22.58 -30.05 12.04
C LYS A 384 23.71 -29.12 11.57
N PRO A 385 23.40 -27.87 11.13
CA PRO A 385 24.42 -26.91 10.73
C PRO A 385 25.49 -26.69 11.80
N ILE A 386 26.76 -26.62 11.38
CA ILE A 386 27.87 -26.27 12.27
C ILE A 386 28.00 -24.74 12.34
N ASN A 387 28.22 -24.22 13.54
CA ASN A 387 28.52 -22.79 13.70
C ASN A 387 29.94 -22.50 13.19
N LEU A 388 30.04 -21.98 11.96
CA LEU A 388 31.32 -21.68 11.31
C LEU A 388 32.09 -20.55 12.02
N ASP A 389 31.43 -19.64 12.73
CA ASP A 389 32.07 -18.58 13.53
C ASP A 389 32.88 -19.13 14.72
N SER A 390 32.69 -20.42 15.07
CA SER A 390 33.51 -21.10 16.08
C SER A 390 34.84 -21.67 15.54
N LEU A 391 35.08 -21.60 14.23
CA LEU A 391 36.32 -22.05 13.58
C LEU A 391 37.21 -20.84 13.26
N SER A 392 38.54 -20.98 13.39
CA SER A 392 39.46 -19.91 13.00
C SER A 392 39.52 -19.75 11.47
N GLU A 393 39.86 -18.54 11.00
CA GLU A 393 40.00 -18.27 9.56
C GLU A 393 41.08 -19.14 8.90
N GLU A 394 42.15 -19.49 9.62
CA GLU A 394 43.17 -20.43 9.10
C GLU A 394 42.61 -21.85 8.92
N LEU A 395 41.73 -22.30 9.82
CA LEU A 395 41.05 -23.58 9.74
C LEU A 395 40.02 -23.58 8.60
N LYS A 396 39.22 -22.52 8.47
CA LYS A 396 38.31 -22.33 7.32
C LYS A 396 39.05 -22.37 5.99
N GLN A 397 40.17 -21.65 5.87
CA GLN A 397 40.97 -21.67 4.64
C GLN A 397 41.50 -23.07 4.31
N LYS A 398 41.99 -23.83 5.30
CA LYS A 398 42.44 -25.22 5.09
C LYS A 398 41.32 -26.18 4.64
N ILE A 399 40.08 -25.95 5.08
CA ILE A 399 38.92 -26.71 4.63
C ILE A 399 38.57 -26.32 3.19
N LYS A 400 38.60 -25.03 2.83
CA LYS A 400 38.43 -24.55 1.43
C LYS A 400 39.51 -25.15 0.52
N ASP A 401 40.78 -25.09 0.91
CA ASP A 401 41.93 -25.69 0.20
C ASP A 401 41.84 -27.23 0.08
N TYR A 402 41.02 -27.89 0.92
CA TYR A 402 40.71 -29.31 0.77
C TYR A 402 39.60 -29.53 -0.26
N ILE A 403 38.51 -28.76 -0.23
CA ILE A 403 37.44 -28.79 -1.25
C ILE A 403 38.04 -28.58 -2.65
N TYR A 404 38.90 -27.58 -2.83
CA TYR A 404 39.59 -27.32 -4.11
C TYR A 404 40.57 -28.41 -4.55
N SER A 405 40.94 -29.36 -3.68
CA SER A 405 41.76 -30.53 -4.04
C SER A 405 40.96 -31.79 -4.37
N LEU A 406 39.63 -31.79 -4.18
CA LEU A 406 38.77 -32.91 -4.57
C LEU A 406 38.62 -33.02 -6.10
N PRO A 407 38.19 -34.18 -6.64
CA PRO A 407 37.82 -34.33 -8.05
C PRO A 407 36.76 -33.32 -8.50
N GLU A 408 36.78 -32.93 -9.79
CA GLU A 408 35.83 -31.94 -10.35
C GLU A 408 34.35 -32.32 -10.16
N GLU A 409 34.01 -33.61 -10.24
CA GLU A 409 32.65 -34.11 -9.96
C GLU A 409 32.25 -33.90 -8.50
N GLU A 410 33.12 -34.20 -7.52
CA GLU A 410 32.84 -33.99 -6.09
C GLU A 410 32.74 -32.50 -5.74
N GLN A 411 33.62 -31.65 -6.30
CA GLN A 411 33.51 -30.20 -6.16
C GLN A 411 32.19 -29.67 -6.72
N ARG A 412 31.73 -30.25 -7.83
CA ARG A 412 30.45 -29.91 -8.47
C ARG A 412 29.27 -30.36 -7.63
N GLU A 413 29.27 -31.58 -7.09
CA GLU A 413 28.21 -32.08 -6.20
C GLU A 413 28.08 -31.20 -4.94
N ILE A 414 29.20 -30.85 -4.29
CA ILE A 414 29.21 -29.95 -3.12
C ILE A 414 28.67 -28.56 -3.51
N LYS A 415 29.03 -28.03 -4.69
CA LYS A 415 28.52 -26.74 -5.19
C LYS A 415 27.01 -26.80 -5.48
N GLU A 416 26.51 -27.84 -6.14
CA GLU A 416 25.09 -27.99 -6.46
C GLU A 416 24.24 -28.17 -5.17
N GLN A 417 24.79 -28.83 -4.14
CA GLN A 417 24.17 -28.90 -2.80
C GLN A 417 24.15 -27.53 -2.10
N ALA A 418 25.27 -26.80 -2.12
CA ALA A 418 25.35 -25.45 -1.53
C ALA A 418 24.39 -24.45 -2.21
N GLU A 419 24.33 -24.45 -3.54
CA GLU A 419 23.39 -23.64 -4.33
C GLU A 419 21.93 -24.00 -4.04
N LYS A 420 21.62 -25.29 -3.84
CA LYS A 420 20.28 -25.74 -3.42
C LYS A 420 19.91 -25.18 -2.04
N VAL A 421 20.79 -25.29 -1.04
CA VAL A 421 20.53 -24.77 0.32
C VAL A 421 20.43 -23.25 0.33
N PHE A 422 21.20 -22.54 -0.50
CA PHE A 422 21.05 -21.09 -0.68
C PHE A 422 19.69 -20.71 -1.25
N LYS A 423 19.24 -21.41 -2.30
CA LYS A 423 17.92 -21.20 -2.88
C LYS A 423 16.79 -21.47 -1.87
N GLU A 424 16.91 -22.50 -1.04
CA GLU A 424 15.96 -22.81 0.04
C GLU A 424 16.01 -21.81 1.22
N PHE A 425 17.15 -21.17 1.44
CA PHE A 425 17.29 -20.08 2.40
C PHE A 425 16.70 -18.78 1.85
N GLU A 426 17.04 -18.38 0.63
CA GLU A 426 16.53 -17.18 -0.05
C GLU A 426 15.00 -17.22 -0.22
N ASP A 427 14.46 -18.36 -0.64
CA ASP A 427 13.01 -18.54 -0.75
C ASP A 427 12.34 -18.37 0.63
N ALA A 428 12.93 -18.94 1.69
CA ALA A 428 12.40 -18.84 3.04
C ALA A 428 12.65 -17.46 3.71
N LEU A 429 13.68 -16.73 3.27
CA LEU A 429 13.94 -15.34 3.67
C LEU A 429 12.91 -14.43 2.99
N SER A 430 12.59 -14.68 1.72
CA SER A 430 11.50 -14.01 1.01
C SER A 430 10.16 -14.25 1.71
N GLU A 431 9.85 -15.50 2.08
CA GLU A 431 8.65 -15.85 2.87
C GLU A 431 8.56 -15.12 4.24
N GLU A 432 9.69 -14.90 4.93
CA GLU A 432 9.71 -14.14 6.20
C GLU A 432 9.49 -12.62 6.01
N LEU A 433 9.70 -12.14 4.79
CA LEU A 433 9.67 -10.74 4.38
C LEU A 433 8.42 -10.38 3.54
N GLN A 434 7.60 -11.36 3.18
CA GLN A 434 6.35 -11.18 2.43
C GLN A 434 5.38 -10.28 3.22
N GLY A 435 4.97 -9.19 2.60
CA GLY A 435 4.36 -8.03 3.23
C GLY A 435 4.96 -6.72 2.75
N LYS A 436 6.27 -6.69 2.44
CA LYS A 436 7.02 -5.45 2.11
C LYS A 436 8.20 -5.64 1.14
N LEU A 437 8.33 -6.80 0.49
CA LEU A 437 9.39 -7.06 -0.50
C LEU A 437 8.84 -7.86 -1.70
N SER A 438 9.02 -7.36 -2.93
CA SER A 438 8.38 -7.94 -4.13
C SER A 438 8.92 -9.32 -4.52
N ASP A 439 8.17 -10.40 -4.30
CA ASP A 439 8.69 -11.76 -4.46
C ASP A 439 8.69 -12.28 -5.93
N ASN A 440 9.51 -13.30 -6.17
CA ASN A 440 9.83 -13.89 -7.47
C ASN A 440 8.61 -14.64 -8.08
N PRO A 441 8.01 -14.16 -9.19
CA PRO A 441 6.69 -14.61 -9.63
C PRO A 441 6.61 -16.05 -10.18
N ASP A 442 7.72 -16.73 -10.45
CA ASP A 442 7.70 -18.09 -11.02
C ASP A 442 7.80 -19.23 -9.99
N LYS A 443 8.32 -18.99 -8.78
CA LYS A 443 8.69 -20.10 -7.86
C LYS A 443 7.51 -20.78 -7.15
N LYS A 444 6.35 -20.14 -7.01
CA LYS A 444 5.15 -20.82 -6.45
C LYS A 444 4.43 -21.66 -7.50
N ALA A 445 4.38 -21.22 -8.76
CA ALA A 445 3.84 -22.01 -9.87
C ALA A 445 4.66 -23.29 -10.13
N GLU A 446 5.99 -23.22 -10.05
CA GLU A 446 6.85 -24.42 -10.12
C GLU A 446 6.64 -25.38 -8.93
N ARG A 447 6.36 -24.88 -7.72
CA ARG A 447 6.02 -25.71 -6.56
C ARG A 447 4.67 -26.40 -6.75
N GLU A 448 3.62 -25.64 -7.07
CA GLU A 448 2.25 -26.17 -7.28
C GLU A 448 2.12 -27.10 -8.51
N SER A 449 3.04 -27.01 -9.48
CA SER A 449 3.07 -27.93 -10.63
C SER A 449 3.69 -29.31 -10.33
N LYS A 450 4.43 -29.48 -9.23
CA LYS A 450 5.09 -30.75 -8.90
C LYS A 450 4.15 -31.77 -8.22
N ASP A 451 3.09 -31.29 -7.58
CA ASP A 451 2.12 -32.13 -6.84
C ASP A 451 0.89 -32.54 -7.68
N LYS A 452 0.82 -32.18 -8.97
CA LYS A 452 -0.28 -32.59 -9.84
C LYS A 452 0.01 -33.88 -10.60
N PRO A 453 -0.90 -34.89 -10.56
CA PRO A 453 -0.81 -36.06 -11.43
C PRO A 453 -0.77 -35.70 -12.92
N LYS A 454 0.07 -36.39 -13.69
CA LYS A 454 0.38 -36.07 -15.09
C LYS A 454 -0.79 -36.14 -16.09
N GLU A 455 -1.99 -36.57 -15.68
CA GLU A 455 -3.12 -36.81 -16.59
C GLU A 455 -3.98 -35.55 -16.90
N GLU A 456 -3.83 -34.44 -16.16
CA GLU A 456 -4.63 -33.22 -16.42
C GLU A 456 -4.00 -32.26 -17.45
N LEU A 457 -2.73 -32.43 -17.82
CA LEU A 457 -1.99 -31.47 -18.66
C LEU A 457 -2.37 -31.46 -20.15
N GLU A 458 -3.17 -32.39 -20.66
CA GLU A 458 -3.48 -32.52 -22.10
C GLU A 458 -4.80 -31.85 -22.57
N LYS A 459 -5.50 -31.08 -21.73
CA LYS A 459 -6.85 -30.56 -22.07
C LYS A 459 -7.05 -29.04 -22.13
N GLU A 460 -6.07 -28.22 -21.77
CA GLU A 460 -6.25 -26.75 -21.74
C GLU A 460 -5.56 -25.95 -22.87
N GLU A 461 -5.14 -26.60 -23.96
CA GLU A 461 -4.84 -25.89 -25.21
C GLU A 461 -6.03 -25.85 -26.18
N LYS A 462 -6.85 -24.78 -26.08
CA LYS A 462 -7.45 -23.97 -27.17
C LYS A 462 -8.83 -23.40 -26.80
N THR A 463 -8.89 -22.10 -26.47
CA THR A 463 -9.91 -21.21 -27.05
C THR A 463 -9.54 -19.72 -26.94
N GLU A 464 -9.14 -19.10 -28.06
CA GLU A 464 -9.21 -17.65 -28.21
C GLU A 464 -10.67 -17.20 -28.40
N LYS A 465 -11.15 -16.23 -27.61
CA LYS A 465 -12.30 -15.35 -27.90
C LYS A 465 -12.02 -13.94 -27.35
N GLY A 466 -12.48 -12.89 -28.03
CA GLY A 466 -12.11 -11.47 -27.78
C GLY A 466 -12.99 -10.71 -26.75
N ARG A 467 -13.08 -9.37 -26.86
CA ARG A 467 -13.91 -8.45 -26.02
C ARG A 467 -14.96 -7.72 -26.88
N PRO A 468 -16.13 -7.20 -26.46
CA PRO A 468 -17.24 -6.81 -27.34
C PRO A 468 -17.44 -5.27 -27.40
N GLU A 469 -18.61 -4.83 -27.88
CA GLU A 469 -19.16 -3.51 -27.56
C GLU A 469 -20.17 -3.56 -26.39
N VAL A 470 -20.44 -2.39 -25.80
CA VAL A 470 -21.18 -2.22 -24.55
C VAL A 470 -22.66 -1.93 -24.82
N ASP A 471 -23.56 -2.59 -24.07
CA ASP A 471 -24.99 -2.25 -24.03
C ASP A 471 -25.26 -1.17 -22.96
N GLU A 472 -25.76 0.00 -23.38
CA GLU A 472 -26.11 1.12 -22.50
C GLU A 472 -27.25 0.77 -21.51
N GLU A 473 -28.13 -0.18 -21.84
CA GLU A 473 -29.26 -0.56 -20.98
C GLU A 473 -28.80 -1.42 -19.79
N GLU A 474 -27.80 -2.30 -19.98
CA GLU A 474 -27.20 -3.11 -18.92
C GLU A 474 -26.34 -2.27 -17.98
N LEU A 475 -25.59 -1.28 -18.49
CA LEU A 475 -24.84 -0.34 -17.64
C LEU A 475 -25.77 0.45 -16.71
N ARG A 476 -27.01 0.74 -17.14
CA ARG A 476 -28.04 1.35 -16.29
C ARG A 476 -28.54 0.39 -15.21
N LYS A 477 -28.89 -0.84 -15.56
CA LYS A 477 -29.32 -1.88 -14.60
C LYS A 477 -28.23 -2.22 -13.57
N TYR A 478 -26.95 -2.10 -13.95
CA TYR A 478 -25.82 -2.25 -13.04
C TYR A 478 -25.76 -1.15 -11.98
N LYS A 479 -25.84 0.13 -12.39
CA LYS A 479 -25.94 1.26 -11.46
C LYS A 479 -27.12 1.05 -10.50
N ASP A 480 -28.28 0.64 -11.03
CA ASP A 480 -29.47 0.34 -10.24
C ASP A 480 -29.30 -0.84 -9.26
N ARG A 481 -28.39 -1.81 -9.54
CA ARG A 481 -28.16 -3.00 -8.69
C ARG A 481 -27.03 -2.80 -7.67
N VAL A 482 -25.96 -2.07 -8.02
CA VAL A 482 -24.92 -1.62 -7.07
C VAL A 482 -25.54 -0.68 -6.03
N ALA A 483 -26.35 0.27 -6.48
CA ALA A 483 -27.20 1.11 -5.61
C ALA A 483 -28.31 0.31 -4.89
N LYS A 484 -28.38 -1.02 -5.02
CA LYS A 484 -29.33 -1.89 -4.31
C LYS A 484 -28.66 -2.83 -3.30
N GLU A 485 -27.38 -3.13 -3.49
CA GLU A 485 -26.53 -3.80 -2.49
C GLU A 485 -25.97 -2.80 -1.48
N LEU A 486 -25.50 -1.61 -1.91
CA LEU A 486 -25.15 -0.48 -1.03
C LEU A 486 -26.33 -0.08 -0.12
N LYS A 487 -27.57 -0.31 -0.58
CA LYS A 487 -28.81 -0.02 0.15
C LYS A 487 -29.04 -0.79 1.45
N LYS A 488 -28.30 -1.86 1.72
CA LYS A 488 -28.45 -2.64 2.97
C LYS A 488 -28.01 -1.85 4.21
N ASP A 489 -27.16 -0.85 4.03
CA ASP A 489 -26.59 0.00 5.08
C ASP A 489 -26.71 1.51 4.71
N GLU A 490 -27.63 1.87 3.80
CA GLU A 490 -27.81 3.26 3.33
C GLU A 490 -28.43 4.14 4.43
N ASN A 491 -27.57 4.88 5.12
CA ASN A 491 -27.97 6.15 5.70
C ASN A 491 -28.38 7.14 4.58
N LEU A 492 -29.18 8.14 4.96
CA LEU A 492 -29.78 9.11 4.04
C LEU A 492 -28.74 9.95 3.27
N TYR A 493 -27.55 10.12 3.86
CA TYR A 493 -26.42 10.81 3.27
C TYR A 493 -25.82 10.04 2.09
N GLU A 494 -25.49 8.75 2.25
CA GLU A 494 -24.88 7.95 1.18
C GLU A 494 -25.83 7.75 -0.01
N HIS A 495 -27.15 7.66 0.22
CA HIS A 495 -28.15 7.64 -0.85
C HIS A 495 -28.06 8.89 -1.74
N MET A 496 -28.02 10.07 -1.14
CA MET A 496 -28.01 11.34 -1.87
C MET A 496 -26.61 11.70 -2.38
N ARG A 497 -25.55 11.20 -1.73
CA ARG A 497 -24.18 11.26 -2.23
C ARG A 497 -24.05 10.53 -3.57
N GLN A 498 -24.65 9.34 -3.71
CA GLN A 498 -24.67 8.62 -5.00
C GLN A 498 -25.31 9.45 -6.13
N GLU A 499 -26.37 10.21 -5.85
CA GLU A 499 -27.01 11.10 -6.85
C GLU A 499 -26.04 12.18 -7.38
N VAL A 500 -25.06 12.61 -6.57
CA VAL A 500 -24.14 13.74 -6.89
C VAL A 500 -22.67 13.34 -7.08
N LEU A 501 -22.32 12.05 -7.05
CA LEU A 501 -20.95 11.58 -7.29
C LEU A 501 -20.28 12.18 -8.54
N PRO A 502 -20.94 12.29 -9.72
CA PRO A 502 -20.33 12.91 -10.89
C PRO A 502 -19.96 14.39 -10.71
N LEU A 503 -20.69 15.13 -9.86
CA LEU A 503 -20.40 16.52 -9.54
C LEU A 503 -19.26 16.64 -8.53
N ILE A 504 -19.20 15.72 -7.54
CA ILE A 504 -18.07 15.61 -6.61
C ILE A 504 -16.77 15.39 -7.39
N ASP A 505 -16.72 14.36 -8.24
CA ASP A 505 -15.49 13.99 -8.93
C ASP A 505 -15.09 15.04 -9.98
N LYS A 506 -16.05 15.72 -10.64
CA LYS A 506 -15.78 16.86 -11.52
C LYS A 506 -15.17 18.03 -10.74
N LEU A 507 -15.82 18.50 -9.68
CA LEU A 507 -15.36 19.65 -8.88
C LEU A 507 -14.03 19.36 -8.19
N GLU A 508 -13.83 18.13 -7.68
CA GLU A 508 -12.56 17.72 -7.09
C GLU A 508 -11.41 17.87 -8.10
N ASN A 509 -11.59 17.39 -9.33
CA ASN A 509 -10.57 17.51 -10.37
C ASN A 509 -10.30 18.98 -10.74
N GLU A 510 -11.34 19.79 -10.98
CA GLU A 510 -11.17 21.20 -11.32
C GLU A 510 -10.46 22.00 -10.22
N LEU A 511 -10.82 21.80 -8.95
CA LEU A 511 -10.14 22.43 -7.82
C LEU A 511 -8.71 21.89 -7.64
N ARG A 512 -8.51 20.57 -7.77
CA ARG A 512 -7.19 19.93 -7.69
C ARG A 512 -6.25 20.48 -8.76
N GLU A 513 -6.72 20.73 -9.98
CA GLU A 513 -5.94 21.40 -11.03
C GLU A 513 -5.56 22.83 -10.64
N ILE A 514 -6.47 23.62 -10.06
CA ILE A 514 -6.18 24.97 -9.54
C ILE A 514 -5.10 24.92 -8.44
N PHE A 515 -5.23 24.01 -7.47
CA PHE A 515 -4.23 23.84 -6.40
C PHE A 515 -2.89 23.33 -6.94
N VAL A 516 -2.89 22.35 -7.85
CA VAL A 516 -1.66 21.85 -8.49
C VAL A 516 -0.98 22.96 -9.31
N ALA A 517 -1.71 23.76 -10.06
CA ALA A 517 -1.16 24.89 -10.82
C ALA A 517 -0.54 25.98 -9.91
N ARG A 518 -1.09 26.18 -8.71
CA ARG A 518 -0.56 27.11 -7.69
C ARG A 518 0.61 26.53 -6.88
N ARG A 519 0.59 25.22 -6.62
CA ARG A 519 1.70 24.45 -5.99
C ARG A 519 2.85 24.18 -6.95
N ALA A 520 2.61 24.21 -8.27
CA ALA A 520 3.61 23.93 -9.29
C ALA A 520 4.80 24.88 -9.15
N GLN A 521 5.91 24.34 -8.66
CA GLN A 521 7.09 25.13 -8.31
C GLN A 521 7.78 25.64 -9.56
N GLY A 522 7.55 26.91 -9.87
CA GLY A 522 8.33 27.64 -10.87
C GLY A 522 9.81 27.66 -10.48
N TRP A 523 10.64 26.98 -11.26
CA TRP A 523 12.09 27.14 -11.23
C TRP A 523 12.46 28.39 -12.02
N LYS A 524 12.53 29.53 -11.34
CA LYS A 524 12.80 30.82 -11.98
C LYS A 524 14.28 30.92 -12.33
N SER A 525 14.58 31.02 -13.63
CA SER A 525 15.92 31.21 -14.20
C SER A 525 16.33 32.69 -14.16
N GLY A 526 17.64 32.97 -14.08
CA GLY A 526 18.18 34.34 -14.08
C GLY A 526 19.06 34.70 -12.89
N PHE A 527 19.33 33.77 -11.98
CA PHE A 527 20.14 34.02 -10.79
C PHE A 527 21.60 33.60 -11.01
N THR A 528 22.52 34.24 -10.27
CA THR A 528 23.95 33.88 -10.24
C THR A 528 24.26 32.70 -9.32
N THR A 529 23.28 32.23 -8.53
CA THR A 529 23.35 31.07 -7.64
C THR A 529 21.98 30.39 -7.55
N GLY A 530 21.92 29.09 -7.26
CA GLY A 530 20.65 28.34 -7.16
C GLY A 530 20.85 26.84 -6.96
N LYS A 531 19.74 26.10 -6.77
CA LYS A 531 19.77 24.62 -6.57
C LYS A 531 19.69 23.82 -7.88
N ARG A 532 19.31 24.45 -9.00
CA ARG A 532 19.29 23.85 -10.35
C ARG A 532 19.90 24.82 -11.37
N ILE A 533 20.28 24.30 -12.54
CA ILE A 533 20.77 25.07 -13.67
C ILE A 533 19.80 24.94 -14.84
N ASP A 534 19.39 26.08 -15.41
CA ASP A 534 18.75 26.18 -16.70
C ASP A 534 19.78 25.84 -17.80
N ILE A 535 19.79 24.58 -18.21
CA ILE A 535 20.74 24.05 -19.20
C ILE A 535 20.69 24.84 -20.51
N LYS A 536 19.48 25.21 -20.97
CA LYS A 536 19.29 25.97 -22.22
C LYS A 536 19.96 27.34 -22.14
N ARG A 537 19.79 28.05 -21.03
CA ARG A 537 20.47 29.32 -20.76
C ARG A 537 21.98 29.15 -20.58
N ARG A 538 22.44 28.09 -19.89
CA ARG A 538 23.88 27.86 -19.70
C ARG A 538 24.60 27.55 -21.02
N ILE A 539 23.96 26.84 -21.95
CA ILE A 539 24.48 26.61 -23.31
C ILE A 539 24.61 27.95 -24.07
N GLN A 540 23.60 28.81 -24.03
CA GLN A 540 23.65 30.14 -24.64
C GLN A 540 24.74 31.04 -24.03
N GLU A 541 24.94 30.96 -22.72
CA GLU A 541 26.00 31.69 -22.01
C GLU A 541 27.40 31.18 -22.38
N LYS A 542 27.60 29.85 -22.46
CA LYS A 542 28.85 29.27 -22.98
C LYS A 542 29.14 29.71 -24.42
N ALA A 543 28.13 29.72 -25.30
CA ALA A 543 28.28 30.18 -26.68
C ALA A 543 28.65 31.67 -26.79
N LYS A 544 28.39 32.47 -25.75
CA LYS A 544 28.76 33.88 -25.63
C LYS A 544 30.01 34.11 -24.76
N SER A 545 30.76 33.05 -24.43
CA SER A 545 31.95 33.09 -23.56
C SER A 545 31.72 33.66 -22.16
N VAL A 546 30.49 33.60 -21.63
CA VAL A 546 30.16 34.07 -20.27
C VAL A 546 30.74 33.11 -19.23
N HIS A 547 31.59 33.64 -18.38
CA HIS A 547 32.30 32.87 -17.35
C HIS A 547 31.34 32.23 -16.35
N ALA A 548 31.73 31.10 -15.73
CA ALA A 548 30.85 30.37 -14.82
C ALA A 548 30.40 31.20 -13.61
N MET A 549 31.26 32.09 -13.10
CA MET A 549 30.96 33.00 -11.98
C MET A 549 29.96 34.12 -12.35
N GLU A 550 29.81 34.44 -13.63
CA GLU A 550 28.86 35.46 -14.13
C GLU A 550 27.56 34.84 -14.68
N SER A 551 27.49 33.51 -14.70
CA SER A 551 26.37 32.75 -15.25
C SER A 551 25.06 33.10 -14.53
N LYS A 552 24.05 33.53 -15.28
CA LYS A 552 22.68 33.74 -14.78
C LYS A 552 21.78 32.55 -15.08
N ALA A 553 22.38 31.40 -15.39
CA ALA A 553 21.67 30.15 -15.65
C ALA A 553 21.15 29.45 -14.39
N TRP A 554 21.46 29.93 -13.18
CA TRP A 554 20.95 29.28 -11.98
C TRP A 554 19.47 29.56 -11.76
N GLN A 555 18.78 28.54 -11.27
CA GLN A 555 17.37 28.56 -10.93
C GLN A 555 17.16 28.53 -9.42
N LYS A 556 16.25 29.37 -8.95
CA LYS A 556 15.73 29.33 -7.56
C LYS A 556 14.27 28.92 -7.58
N ARG A 557 13.85 28.20 -6.54
CA ARG A 557 12.45 27.81 -6.30
C ARG A 557 11.66 29.07 -5.94
N GLU A 558 10.57 29.35 -6.64
CA GLU A 558 9.62 30.38 -6.19
C GLU A 558 8.94 29.89 -4.90
N LEU A 559 8.67 30.80 -3.95
CA LEU A 559 7.90 30.45 -2.75
C LEU A 559 6.46 30.10 -3.17
N PRO A 560 5.80 29.11 -2.54
CA PRO A 560 4.39 28.85 -2.78
C PRO A 560 3.57 30.13 -2.57
N LYS A 561 2.66 30.42 -3.52
CA LYS A 561 1.68 31.53 -3.41
C LYS A 561 0.35 31.07 -2.83
N GLU A 562 0.28 29.80 -2.45
CA GLU A 562 -0.90 29.20 -1.86
C GLU A 562 -1.07 29.74 -0.44
N LYS A 563 -2.33 30.02 -0.10
CA LYS A 563 -2.79 30.58 1.16
C LYS A 563 -3.65 29.55 1.87
N ASP A 564 -3.70 29.60 3.19
CA ASP A 564 -4.57 28.71 3.95
C ASP A 564 -6.04 29.16 3.83
N TYR A 565 -6.95 28.21 3.64
CA TYR A 565 -8.39 28.44 3.52
C TYR A 565 -9.13 27.87 4.73
N ALA A 566 -10.05 28.65 5.28
CA ALA A 566 -11.08 28.18 6.20
C ALA A 566 -12.46 28.53 5.63
N ILE A 567 -13.35 27.53 5.55
CA ILE A 567 -14.70 27.67 5.00
C ILE A 567 -15.70 27.20 6.05
N SER A 568 -16.68 28.04 6.37
CA SER A 568 -17.85 27.64 7.17
C SER A 568 -19.07 27.62 6.25
N MET A 569 -19.82 26.52 6.28
CA MET A 569 -21.12 26.40 5.62
C MET A 569 -22.23 26.52 6.66
N LEU A 570 -23.14 27.48 6.46
CA LEU A 570 -24.28 27.72 7.35
C LEU A 570 -25.58 27.43 6.59
N VAL A 571 -26.24 26.33 6.96
CA VAL A 571 -27.40 25.76 6.27
C VAL A 571 -28.69 26.07 7.02
N ASP A 572 -29.63 26.72 6.35
CA ASP A 572 -30.99 26.96 6.86
C ASP A 572 -31.75 25.64 7.02
N LEU A 573 -32.20 25.37 8.25
CA LEU A 573 -33.01 24.22 8.65
C LEU A 573 -34.39 24.64 9.16
N SER A 574 -34.86 25.83 8.76
CA SER A 574 -36.23 26.28 9.04
C SER A 574 -37.27 25.57 8.15
N GLY A 575 -38.53 25.64 8.54
CA GLY A 575 -39.62 24.85 7.96
C GLY A 575 -40.03 25.30 6.56
N SER A 576 -39.64 26.49 6.12
CA SER A 576 -39.80 26.95 4.73
C SER A 576 -38.99 26.06 3.76
N MET A 577 -37.84 25.55 4.21
CA MET A 577 -36.96 24.65 3.47
C MET A 577 -37.55 23.24 3.24
N SER A 578 -38.60 22.86 3.97
CA SER A 578 -39.35 21.61 3.70
C SER A 578 -40.13 21.64 2.37
N ASN A 579 -40.41 22.83 1.83
CA ASN A 579 -41.22 22.99 0.64
C ASN A 579 -40.43 22.67 -0.65
N GLY A 580 -41.08 22.00 -1.60
CA GLY A 580 -40.61 21.94 -3.00
C GLY A 580 -39.20 21.39 -3.20
N ASN A 581 -38.79 20.38 -2.40
CA ASN A 581 -37.46 19.76 -2.40
C ASN A 581 -36.28 20.69 -2.03
N LYS A 582 -36.52 21.93 -1.56
CA LYS A 582 -35.45 22.89 -1.20
C LYS A 582 -34.37 22.27 -0.33
N ILE A 583 -34.72 21.72 0.84
CA ILE A 583 -33.76 21.08 1.74
C ILE A 583 -33.02 19.90 1.10
N ARG A 584 -33.69 19.12 0.22
CA ARG A 584 -33.08 17.94 -0.42
C ARG A 584 -31.95 18.35 -1.35
N GLU A 585 -32.17 19.34 -2.21
CA GLU A 585 -31.13 19.79 -3.12
C GLU A 585 -30.07 20.67 -2.42
N THR A 586 -30.43 21.35 -1.32
CA THR A 586 -29.47 22.00 -0.42
C THR A 586 -28.53 20.98 0.21
N PHE A 587 -29.08 19.89 0.73
CA PHE A 587 -28.30 18.81 1.34
C PHE A 587 -27.40 18.11 0.32
N LYS A 588 -27.86 17.92 -0.93
CA LYS A 588 -26.97 17.50 -2.04
C LYS A 588 -25.81 18.45 -2.27
N ALA A 589 -26.06 19.75 -2.29
CA ALA A 589 -25.02 20.76 -2.49
C ALA A 589 -24.01 20.76 -1.32
N VAL A 590 -24.49 20.62 -0.08
CA VAL A 590 -23.68 20.40 1.13
C VAL A 590 -22.85 19.12 1.02
N ILE A 591 -23.42 18.00 0.54
CA ILE A 591 -22.67 16.76 0.31
C ILE A 591 -21.54 16.97 -0.71
N VAL A 592 -21.82 17.63 -1.85
CA VAL A 592 -20.80 17.91 -2.88
C VAL A 592 -19.64 18.70 -2.28
N LEU A 593 -19.92 19.79 -1.57
CA LEU A 593 -18.86 20.60 -0.98
C LEU A 593 -18.13 19.88 0.15
N SER A 594 -18.85 19.25 1.08
CA SER A 594 -18.26 18.54 2.21
C SER A 594 -17.31 17.44 1.74
N GLU A 595 -17.69 16.64 0.76
CA GLU A 595 -16.82 15.60 0.18
C GLU A 595 -15.58 16.22 -0.47
N VAL A 596 -15.75 17.22 -1.34
CA VAL A 596 -14.63 17.78 -2.11
C VAL A 596 -13.64 18.55 -1.23
N LEU A 597 -14.13 19.41 -0.34
CA LEU A 597 -13.28 20.23 0.53
C LEU A 597 -12.50 19.36 1.53
N ASN A 598 -13.11 18.31 2.09
CA ASN A 598 -12.40 17.33 2.93
C ASN A 598 -11.33 16.55 2.13
N ARG A 599 -11.64 16.08 0.91
CA ARG A 599 -10.67 15.38 0.03
C ARG A 599 -9.47 16.25 -0.38
N LEU A 600 -9.66 17.57 -0.40
CA LEU A 600 -8.61 18.56 -0.68
C LEU A 600 -7.92 19.08 0.60
N SER A 601 -8.31 18.58 1.77
CA SER A 601 -7.79 18.99 3.08
C SER A 601 -7.93 20.49 3.38
N ILE A 602 -9.01 21.09 2.89
CA ILE A 602 -9.40 22.46 3.23
C ILE A 602 -10.09 22.44 4.60
N ASN A 603 -9.77 23.41 5.46
CA ASN A 603 -10.36 23.48 6.80
C ASN A 603 -11.84 23.86 6.70
N LEU A 604 -12.73 22.91 6.96
CA LEU A 604 -14.18 23.03 6.78
C LEU A 604 -14.92 22.92 8.10
N GLU A 605 -15.94 23.75 8.28
CA GLU A 605 -16.99 23.62 9.27
C GLU A 605 -18.35 23.55 8.56
N VAL A 606 -19.27 22.73 9.08
CA VAL A 606 -20.63 22.58 8.56
C VAL A 606 -21.63 22.72 9.70
N LEU A 607 -22.38 23.81 9.66
CA LEU A 607 -23.41 24.18 10.63
C LEU A 607 -24.79 24.17 9.96
N GLY A 608 -25.80 23.67 10.67
CA GLY A 608 -27.21 23.95 10.36
C GLY A 608 -27.81 24.90 11.40
N PHE A 609 -28.88 25.62 11.06
CA PHE A 609 -29.54 26.52 12.01
C PHE A 609 -31.06 26.64 11.83
N ASN A 610 -31.76 26.91 12.94
CA ASN A 610 -33.16 27.35 12.96
C ASN A 610 -33.36 28.35 14.12
N ASP A 611 -33.85 27.90 15.29
CA ASP A 611 -33.75 28.63 16.57
C ASP A 611 -32.49 28.27 17.39
N ARG A 612 -31.73 27.28 16.92
CA ARG A 612 -30.46 26.80 17.49
C ARG A 612 -29.48 26.45 16.38
N ILE A 613 -28.21 26.21 16.75
CA ILE A 613 -27.17 25.74 15.84
C ILE A 613 -26.96 24.24 16.03
N TYR A 614 -26.72 23.56 14.91
CA TYR A 614 -26.40 22.14 14.81
C TYR A 614 -25.00 22.02 14.22
N GLU A 615 -24.12 21.31 14.92
CA GLU A 615 -22.72 21.17 14.54
C GLU A 615 -22.53 19.81 13.86
N TYR A 616 -22.43 19.79 12.53
CA TYR A 616 -22.33 18.55 11.77
C TYR A 616 -20.88 18.14 11.48
N GLN A 617 -20.00 19.12 11.32
CA GLN A 617 -18.54 18.97 11.27
C GLN A 617 -17.91 20.25 11.83
N ASP A 618 -17.00 20.14 12.80
CA ASP A 618 -16.24 21.28 13.32
C ASP A 618 -14.88 21.44 12.59
N PHE A 619 -14.28 22.62 12.70
CA PHE A 619 -12.99 22.91 12.06
C PHE A 619 -11.88 21.94 12.50
N GLY A 620 -11.23 21.30 11.52
CA GLY A 620 -10.15 20.33 11.75
C GLY A 620 -10.62 18.89 11.97
N GLU A 621 -11.93 18.63 12.08
CA GLU A 621 -12.45 17.26 12.07
C GLU A 621 -12.31 16.62 10.67
N GLN A 622 -11.98 15.32 10.63
CA GLN A 622 -11.93 14.55 9.38
C GLN A 622 -13.27 13.86 9.11
N MET A 623 -13.81 14.03 7.89
CA MET A 623 -15.02 13.33 7.42
C MET A 623 -15.00 11.83 7.74
N SER A 624 -16.01 11.36 8.46
CA SER A 624 -16.15 9.98 8.96
C SER A 624 -17.56 9.43 8.70
N LYS A 625 -17.78 8.11 8.85
CA LYS A 625 -19.13 7.50 8.73
C LYS A 625 -20.12 8.16 9.69
N LEU A 626 -19.69 8.44 10.93
CA LEU A 626 -20.51 9.09 11.95
C LEU A 626 -20.90 10.53 11.57
N ILE A 627 -19.96 11.31 11.00
CA ILE A 627 -20.25 12.66 10.51
C ILE A 627 -21.25 12.63 9.35
N ARG A 628 -21.11 11.70 8.40
CA ARG A 628 -22.08 11.52 7.30
C ARG A 628 -23.47 11.11 7.81
N GLU A 629 -23.53 10.20 8.77
CA GLU A 629 -24.79 9.79 9.41
C GLU A 629 -25.45 10.96 10.14
N HIS A 630 -24.67 11.75 10.88
CA HIS A 630 -25.15 12.94 11.58
C HIS A 630 -25.66 14.00 10.60
N MET A 631 -24.90 14.29 9.52
CA MET A 631 -25.33 15.17 8.42
C MET A 631 -26.65 14.73 7.78
N GLY A 632 -26.91 13.41 7.70
CA GLY A 632 -28.21 12.85 7.28
C GLY A 632 -29.40 13.37 8.08
N GLY A 633 -29.19 13.80 9.33
CA GLY A 633 -30.22 14.40 10.18
C GLY A 633 -30.81 15.72 9.66
N MET A 634 -30.09 16.46 8.81
CA MET A 634 -30.56 17.76 8.27
C MET A 634 -31.96 17.70 7.66
N LEU A 635 -32.33 16.60 6.98
CA LEU A 635 -33.65 16.48 6.34
C LEU A 635 -34.80 16.30 7.35
N ALA A 636 -34.50 15.84 8.57
CA ALA A 636 -35.49 15.72 9.63
C ALA A 636 -35.73 17.07 10.33
N GLU A 637 -34.68 17.87 10.54
CA GLU A 637 -34.75 19.11 11.31
C GLU A 637 -35.73 20.15 10.74
N VAL A 638 -35.86 20.26 9.41
CA VAL A 638 -36.84 21.18 8.78
C VAL A 638 -38.30 20.82 9.05
N ASN A 639 -38.57 19.60 9.52
CA ASN A 639 -39.91 19.14 9.89
C ASN A 639 -40.10 19.10 11.41
N ASP A 640 -39.03 19.32 12.19
CA ASP A 640 -39.06 19.13 13.63
C ASP A 640 -39.61 20.37 14.35
N THR A 641 -40.92 20.34 14.56
CA THR A 641 -41.65 21.32 15.36
C THR A 641 -41.83 20.88 16.83
N SER A 642 -40.97 19.98 17.35
CA SER A 642 -40.95 19.64 18.78
C SER A 642 -40.34 20.76 19.64
N ASP A 643 -40.37 20.57 20.97
CA ASP A 643 -39.78 21.49 21.95
C ASP A 643 -40.33 22.93 21.82
N THR A 644 -39.51 23.87 21.35
CA THR A 644 -39.83 25.28 21.09
C THR A 644 -40.65 25.52 19.82
N GLY A 645 -40.89 24.46 19.03
CA GLY A 645 -41.30 24.59 17.64
C GLY A 645 -40.16 25.06 16.74
N LYS A 646 -38.93 24.64 17.00
CA LYS A 646 -37.68 25.14 16.41
C LYS A 646 -37.70 25.36 14.89
N ALA A 647 -38.25 24.42 14.10
CA ALA A 647 -38.39 24.58 12.65
C ALA A 647 -39.36 25.71 12.21
N ARG A 648 -40.08 26.38 13.11
CA ARG A 648 -40.90 27.56 12.77
C ARG A 648 -40.10 28.86 12.68
N TRP A 649 -38.85 28.83 13.14
CA TRP A 649 -38.02 30.01 13.28
C TRP A 649 -36.82 29.95 12.34
N ASN A 650 -36.36 31.14 11.94
CA ASN A 650 -35.21 31.37 11.08
C ASN A 650 -34.39 32.49 11.72
N ASP A 651 -33.57 32.14 12.73
CA ASP A 651 -32.77 33.08 13.52
C ASP A 651 -31.45 33.44 12.82
N ASP A 652 -31.54 33.75 11.52
CA ASP A 652 -30.43 33.91 10.59
C ASP A 652 -29.36 34.92 11.04
N GLY A 653 -29.75 36.09 11.55
CA GLY A 653 -28.81 37.08 12.05
C GLY A 653 -28.03 36.61 13.28
N TRP A 654 -28.64 35.83 14.17
CA TRP A 654 -27.93 35.24 15.32
C TRP A 654 -26.99 34.12 14.86
N ALA A 655 -27.48 33.21 14.02
CA ALA A 655 -26.68 32.11 13.48
C ALA A 655 -25.46 32.60 12.69
N LEU A 656 -25.63 33.66 11.89
CA LEU A 656 -24.56 34.35 11.17
C LEU A 656 -23.49 34.90 12.12
N GLU A 657 -23.88 35.57 13.21
CA GLU A 657 -22.93 36.10 14.20
C GLU A 657 -22.11 34.97 14.83
N GLN A 658 -22.76 33.86 15.22
CA GLN A 658 -22.05 32.71 15.82
C GLN A 658 -21.10 32.03 14.84
N ALA A 659 -21.53 31.76 13.59
CA ALA A 659 -20.69 31.15 12.56
C ALA A 659 -19.49 32.05 12.20
N SER A 660 -19.72 33.37 12.11
CA SER A 660 -18.64 34.35 11.89
C SER A 660 -17.65 34.39 13.05
N ASP A 661 -18.11 34.35 14.31
CA ASP A 661 -17.24 34.33 15.49
C ASP A 661 -16.38 33.06 15.57
N ARG A 662 -16.90 31.90 15.10
CA ARG A 662 -16.15 30.63 15.00
C ARG A 662 -15.10 30.70 13.89
N LEU A 663 -15.49 31.15 12.70
CA LEU A 663 -14.60 31.26 11.54
C LEU A 663 -13.51 32.33 11.73
N ALA A 664 -13.82 33.48 12.33
CA ALA A 664 -12.85 34.56 12.55
C ALA A 664 -11.65 34.13 13.40
N ARG A 665 -11.84 33.17 14.33
CA ARG A 665 -10.79 32.57 15.19
C ARG A 665 -9.82 31.66 14.43
N GLN A 666 -10.17 31.22 13.22
CA GLN A 666 -9.30 30.36 12.42
C GLN A 666 -8.05 31.12 11.97
N LYS A 667 -6.90 30.42 11.93
CA LYS A 667 -5.61 31.00 11.52
C LYS A 667 -5.40 31.08 10.01
N ALA A 668 -6.40 30.68 9.23
CA ALA A 668 -6.34 30.69 7.77
C ALA A 668 -6.29 32.12 7.20
N ASP A 669 -5.50 32.32 6.15
CA ASP A 669 -5.40 33.59 5.44
C ASP A 669 -6.71 34.01 4.77
N GLN A 670 -7.50 33.05 4.29
CA GLN A 670 -8.69 33.29 3.47
C GLN A 670 -9.90 32.60 4.11
N LYS A 671 -10.82 33.41 4.65
CA LYS A 671 -11.99 32.96 5.42
C LYS A 671 -13.28 33.22 4.64
N PHE A 672 -14.07 32.19 4.42
CA PHE A 672 -15.35 32.28 3.71
C PHE A 672 -16.49 31.69 4.54
N LEU A 673 -17.57 32.46 4.73
CA LEU A 673 -18.81 31.99 5.33
C LEU A 673 -19.90 31.98 4.26
N ILE A 674 -20.37 30.78 3.94
CA ILE A 674 -21.35 30.51 2.89
C ILE A 674 -22.68 30.21 3.53
N VAL A 675 -23.66 31.09 3.35
CA VAL A 675 -25.00 30.97 3.93
C VAL A 675 -25.98 30.49 2.89
N MET A 676 -26.68 29.39 3.17
CA MET A 676 -27.64 28.74 2.29
C MET A 676 -29.03 28.86 2.92
N SER A 677 -29.92 29.70 2.36
CA SER A 677 -31.24 29.98 2.93
C SER A 677 -32.30 30.28 1.86
N ASP A 678 -33.58 30.03 2.17
CA ASP A 678 -34.71 30.53 1.38
C ASP A 678 -35.31 31.86 1.90
N GLY A 679 -34.74 32.38 2.99
CA GLY A 679 -34.37 33.79 3.13
C GLY A 679 -35.43 34.75 3.66
N THR A 680 -36.51 34.25 4.28
CA THR A 680 -37.40 35.11 5.08
C THR A 680 -37.03 34.99 6.57
N PRO A 681 -36.43 36.03 7.20
CA PRO A 681 -36.15 36.02 8.63
C PRO A 681 -37.45 35.99 9.43
N GLU A 682 -37.57 35.04 10.36
CA GLU A 682 -38.74 34.83 11.22
C GLU A 682 -38.22 34.47 12.62
N GLU A 683 -38.00 35.49 13.44
CA GLU A 683 -37.15 35.35 14.63
C GLU A 683 -37.89 34.72 15.83
N SER A 684 -37.23 33.81 16.52
CA SER A 684 -37.70 33.23 17.78
C SER A 684 -37.64 34.22 18.93
N SER A 685 -38.37 33.91 20.01
CA SER A 685 -38.30 34.67 21.26
C SER A 685 -36.93 34.60 21.96
N MET A 686 -36.05 33.67 21.56
CA MET A 686 -34.68 33.55 22.08
C MET A 686 -33.74 34.55 21.40
N HIS A 687 -33.98 34.87 20.13
CA HIS A 687 -33.07 35.67 19.29
C HIS A 687 -33.77 36.87 18.60
N PRO A 688 -34.35 37.82 19.37
CA PRO A 688 -35.22 38.87 18.83
C PRO A 688 -34.50 39.89 17.92
N ARG A 689 -35.20 40.41 16.88
CA ARG A 689 -34.70 41.44 15.94
C ARG A 689 -33.94 42.59 16.57
N ALA A 690 -34.40 43.03 17.75
CA ALA A 690 -33.83 44.17 18.45
C ALA A 690 -32.31 44.03 18.65
N LYS A 691 -31.84 42.78 18.83
CA LYS A 691 -30.43 42.41 18.92
C LYS A 691 -29.86 41.87 17.61
N TYR A 692 -30.52 40.90 16.97
CA TYR A 692 -29.94 40.09 15.88
C TYR A 692 -30.56 40.35 14.49
N GLU A 693 -30.92 41.59 14.18
CA GLU A 693 -31.40 41.94 12.83
C GLU A 693 -30.34 41.63 11.76
N LEU A 694 -30.68 40.79 10.77
CA LEU A 694 -29.74 40.25 9.77
C LEU A 694 -28.89 41.34 9.10
N GLY A 695 -29.50 42.45 8.66
CA GLY A 695 -28.79 43.54 8.00
C GLY A 695 -27.70 44.16 8.87
N LYS A 696 -27.98 44.36 10.17
CA LYS A 696 -26.97 44.79 11.16
C LYS A 696 -25.88 43.73 11.37
N MET A 697 -26.23 42.45 11.43
CA MET A 697 -25.27 41.38 11.70
C MET A 697 -24.30 41.19 10.52
N ILE A 698 -24.80 41.19 9.28
CA ILE A 698 -23.97 41.22 8.07
C ILE A 698 -23.04 42.42 8.08
N LYS A 699 -23.58 43.61 8.37
CA LYS A 699 -22.77 44.83 8.43
C LYS A 699 -21.66 44.73 9.48
N LYS A 700 -21.98 44.22 10.68
CA LYS A 700 -21.01 43.96 11.75
C LYS A 700 -19.89 43.04 11.28
N VAL A 701 -20.22 41.90 10.67
CA VAL A 701 -19.22 40.93 10.17
C VAL A 701 -18.28 41.56 9.14
N LEU A 702 -18.82 42.34 8.20
CA LEU A 702 -18.03 43.01 7.15
C LEU A 702 -17.18 44.20 7.66
N GLU A 703 -17.56 44.83 8.77
CA GLU A 703 -16.81 45.96 9.36
C GLU A 703 -15.82 45.52 10.47
N GLU A 704 -16.09 44.41 11.17
CA GLU A 704 -15.32 43.97 12.35
C GLU A 704 -14.45 42.72 12.12
N SER A 705 -14.51 42.06 10.94
CA SER A 705 -13.77 40.82 10.66
C SER A 705 -13.16 40.77 9.25
N ASP A 706 -12.29 39.78 9.02
CA ASP A 706 -11.73 39.40 7.72
C ASP A 706 -12.53 38.28 7.02
N VAL A 707 -13.74 37.99 7.50
CA VAL A 707 -14.64 36.98 6.92
C VAL A 707 -15.33 37.51 5.67
N ARG A 708 -15.21 36.78 4.56
CA ARG A 708 -15.98 37.04 3.34
C ARG A 708 -17.30 36.30 3.39
N LEU A 709 -18.39 37.06 3.31
CA LEU A 709 -19.74 36.54 3.28
C LEU A 709 -20.19 36.22 1.85
N VAL A 710 -20.82 35.05 1.68
CA VAL A 710 -21.47 34.66 0.42
C VAL A 710 -22.87 34.10 0.70
N GLY A 711 -23.91 34.69 0.10
CA GLY A 711 -25.31 34.27 0.30
C GLY A 711 -25.89 33.51 -0.90
N LEU A 712 -26.45 32.32 -0.66
CA LEU A 712 -27.13 31.49 -1.66
C LEU A 712 -28.64 31.48 -1.39
N GLY A 713 -29.41 32.03 -2.32
CA GLY A 713 -30.88 32.09 -2.27
C GLY A 713 -31.54 30.91 -2.96
N ILE A 714 -32.27 30.11 -2.19
CA ILE A 714 -32.76 28.78 -2.56
C ILE A 714 -34.21 28.81 -3.06
N GLY A 715 -34.40 28.55 -4.36
CA GLY A 715 -35.70 28.55 -5.01
C GLY A 715 -36.22 29.95 -5.40
N GLN A 716 -37.41 30.00 -5.99
CA GLN A 716 -38.03 31.25 -6.46
C GLN A 716 -38.45 32.15 -5.29
N GLY A 717 -38.32 33.46 -5.47
CA GLY A 717 -38.68 34.47 -4.46
C GLY A 717 -37.52 34.87 -3.54
N THR A 718 -36.29 34.43 -3.85
CA THR A 718 -35.08 34.65 -3.04
C THR A 718 -34.25 35.85 -3.49
N GLU A 719 -34.80 36.74 -4.31
CA GLU A 719 -34.15 37.99 -4.77
C GLU A 719 -33.75 38.93 -3.62
N HIS A 720 -34.33 38.74 -2.44
CA HIS A 720 -33.97 39.48 -1.23
C HIS A 720 -32.58 39.09 -0.69
N VAL A 721 -32.05 37.89 -0.98
CA VAL A 721 -30.72 37.46 -0.50
C VAL A 721 -29.64 38.39 -1.06
N SER A 722 -29.77 38.82 -2.32
CA SER A 722 -28.89 39.81 -2.95
C SER A 722 -29.09 41.26 -2.47
N ARG A 723 -30.02 41.52 -1.54
CA ARG A 723 -30.11 42.80 -0.82
C ARG A 723 -29.32 42.78 0.49
N TYR A 724 -29.02 41.59 1.00
CA TYR A 724 -28.34 41.36 2.26
C TYR A 724 -26.86 41.04 2.04
N TYR A 725 -26.54 40.05 1.20
CA TYR A 725 -25.18 39.55 1.03
C TYR A 725 -24.46 40.20 -0.16
N PRO A 726 -23.22 40.75 0.02
CA PRO A 726 -22.52 41.48 -1.03
C PRO A 726 -22.12 40.57 -2.20
N ASN A 727 -21.60 39.37 -1.90
CA ASN A 727 -21.44 38.29 -2.85
C ASN A 727 -22.66 37.38 -2.73
N SER A 728 -23.46 37.20 -3.78
CA SER A 728 -24.67 36.38 -3.69
C SER A 728 -25.13 35.79 -5.02
N ILE A 729 -25.83 34.65 -4.92
CA ILE A 729 -26.56 34.03 -6.02
C ILE A 729 -28.00 33.81 -5.54
N ALA A 730 -28.94 34.61 -6.03
CA ALA A 730 -30.36 34.48 -5.75
C ALA A 730 -31.10 33.66 -6.83
N ASN A 731 -32.29 33.17 -6.51
CA ASN A 731 -33.14 32.37 -7.40
C ASN A 731 -32.42 31.14 -7.98
N VAL A 732 -31.58 30.49 -7.17
CA VAL A 732 -30.98 29.21 -7.56
C VAL A 732 -32.12 28.21 -7.74
N LYS A 733 -32.29 27.68 -8.96
CA LYS A 733 -33.25 26.60 -9.19
C LYS A 733 -32.86 25.44 -8.30
N VAL A 734 -33.86 24.83 -7.68
CA VAL A 734 -33.67 23.77 -6.69
C VAL A 734 -32.83 22.64 -7.32
N GLU A 735 -33.14 22.28 -8.57
CA GLU A 735 -32.47 21.22 -9.34
C GLU A 735 -31.05 21.57 -9.83
N GLU A 736 -30.66 22.85 -9.87
CA GLU A 736 -29.32 23.30 -10.32
C GLU A 736 -28.39 23.61 -9.13
N MET A 737 -28.84 23.43 -7.89
CA MET A 737 -28.17 23.99 -6.71
C MET A 737 -26.77 23.42 -6.46
N ALA A 738 -26.59 22.10 -6.63
CA ALA A 738 -25.29 21.46 -6.48
C ALA A 738 -24.28 21.95 -7.53
N GLU A 739 -24.72 22.22 -8.76
CA GLU A 739 -23.87 22.79 -9.82
C GLU A 739 -23.51 24.26 -9.54
N LYS A 740 -24.50 25.09 -9.16
CA LYS A 740 -24.25 26.50 -8.83
C LYS A 740 -23.33 26.69 -7.63
N LEU A 741 -23.47 25.83 -6.61
CA LEU A 741 -22.62 25.87 -5.44
C LEU A 741 -21.20 25.36 -5.74
N ALA A 742 -21.06 24.36 -6.62
CA ALA A 742 -19.77 23.90 -7.14
C ALA A 742 -19.05 25.00 -7.94
N ASP A 743 -19.75 25.64 -8.89
CA ASP A 743 -19.22 26.78 -9.66
C ASP A 743 -18.77 27.93 -8.72
N LEU A 744 -19.59 28.25 -7.72
CA LEU A 744 -19.29 29.29 -6.73
C LEU A 744 -18.03 28.96 -5.93
N ILE A 745 -17.88 27.75 -5.40
CA ILE A 745 -16.66 27.33 -4.69
C ILE A 745 -15.45 27.37 -5.61
N ARG A 746 -15.61 26.98 -6.87
CA ARG A 746 -14.53 27.10 -7.86
C ARG A 746 -14.12 28.55 -8.05
N GLU A 747 -15.05 29.49 -8.14
CA GLU A 747 -14.74 30.91 -8.30
C GLU A 747 -14.16 31.52 -7.01
N VAL A 748 -14.70 31.19 -5.84
CA VAL A 748 -14.15 31.55 -4.52
C VAL A 748 -12.70 31.12 -4.37
N ILE A 749 -12.38 29.88 -4.76
CA ILE A 749 -11.00 29.36 -4.70
C ILE A 749 -10.14 29.95 -5.81
N ALA A 750 -10.61 30.01 -7.07
CA ALA A 750 -9.83 30.49 -8.22
C ALA A 750 -9.53 32.00 -8.17
N ASN A 751 -10.47 32.80 -7.69
CA ASN A 751 -10.50 34.26 -7.77
C ASN A 751 -10.72 34.92 -6.40
N TYR A 752 -10.16 34.38 -5.31
CA TYR A 752 -10.36 34.86 -3.93
C TYR A 752 -10.06 36.36 -3.70
N GLU A 753 -9.32 37.03 -4.59
CA GLU A 753 -9.06 38.48 -4.52
C GLU A 753 -10.26 39.35 -4.97
N ASN A 754 -11.26 38.75 -5.62
CA ASN A 754 -12.46 39.43 -6.12
C ASN A 754 -13.66 39.40 -5.15
N PHE A 755 -13.53 38.74 -3.99
CA PHE A 755 -14.59 38.50 -3.01
C PHE A 755 -14.39 39.27 -1.70
#